data_AF-A0A5C6V0M5-F1
#
_entry.id   AF-A0A5C6V0M5-F1
#
_cell.length_a   1.000
_cell.length_b   1.000
_cell.length_c   1.000
_cell.angle_alpha   90.00
_cell.angle_beta   90.00
_cell.angle_gamma   90.00
#
_symmetry.space_group_name_H-M   'P 1'
#
loop_
_entity.id
_entity.type
_entity.pdbx_description
1 polymer ?
#
loop_
_entity_poly.entity_id
_entity_poly.type
_entity_poly.pdbx_seq_one_letter_code
_entity_poly.pdbx_strand_id
1 'polypeptide(L)'
;MLSTHPTRTRNAGALRALATLAIIAAGFALSGCEDEGPAPYASAERITHRTQLIGGPTALGEVGDWILENDQVRLVIQDRTFNRGSGIFGGSLIDADLKRPEAQGDPLGGGGRDAFGELFPAFFLEVVDPEAIVVVNDGSNGEAAIIEVRGRGGEFVTMLRFFNQAMVNAYEADLADALRGEIPTSDGVPLVGFTTRYILEPGARHVKVEAELVNNAQASLTFPNRDIVNALGAFLPDINFNGFTVPTGMVLGMGALNSIFLPEMGFDLRFGLEEVYQRPIDLPAFPGHITDLVATASERGVSYGFASAAAPESNFVFNKNEAYGGQTNPYDMLFLFYASGFGGVFTHELPTRLAPSFCDPERPAAQVCAEIEANCQSGDCQELGQQCLERYDTCVAQRAEFPDRFKFTNYFILGDGDVASLRDELYRIRQEDTVRVEGRVFDAFSGEPAGEHAQVFIYKGIEGAASLEAACTPTESARPRIFNQVFTNEAGYFQLSLPAGRYCHRVRASGETSGFKSFEVGSKPLNLRAEAPSSGRVELVVVDQSGSPVPAKLTIVGEYAPQPGQTTRDFLFDLEVGEAWRTSEFANYEEGDTAPRRYIEGITFAGADGRAHINLRPGNYTAYVSRGTEYSLFSQAIEVTTGGIARVQATIEHQMKVEGYLNGDFHMHAQGSIDSGLDYNERVISVAAEGVDVVVATDHNFISDYMPYIYRNNLQPFLRSIVGLELTTFEAGHFNAFPLRQDITSMNRGSMAWQDVPPQQIFDALRELGSLGPDRTIVQVNHPRDSLLGYFNQHYVNALTGVADLPVNTAEGTDKIIATVSSPNGPAFVRRNDDGTYESTFSDDFDAIEIYNGKRVHLLRHYRMPVDKVDLPQEIVDQLTEEQYEALPDEAGVILCDGDEVAYPGGLDDWYTFLNTRRPDGTYRRYTATGNSDSHSAASAGDPEPGYPRNYFYVGHNDAQAMTPDQLVDALQNHNNVVTNGPFIAMSVGGKPLGSTVTSTTGEITLDLQAHAADWVGVERFEIVANGEVVYQGTIELGEEGSWSDSVTLELDGDTWFVMEASGDTNLFPVVMPEEIPQVDFEAALGSLAGSFGFGGAVEGLSPTETGEVRPLAFTNPIWVIDDRSGEGRTEFEPPNPAPSRCVDGTFEAAQMAGALRDYVPFGERRLDAKSVPLHLHEHHTPIDRTQGDLRDVRLIFEHWGHGH
;
A
#
# COMPACT_ATOMS: atom_id res chain seq x y z
N MET A 1 62.68 26.39 -3.27
CA MET A 1 63.92 27.11 -3.64
C MET A 1 64.00 27.23 -5.16
N LEU A 2 64.13 28.46 -5.67
CA LEU A 2 64.82 28.91 -6.90
C LEU A 2 64.41 28.36 -8.29
N SER A 3 63.50 29.08 -8.96
CA SER A 3 63.76 30.00 -10.09
C SER A 3 64.65 29.60 -11.29
N THR A 4 64.00 29.63 -12.48
CA THR A 4 64.37 30.34 -13.76
C THR A 4 65.36 29.78 -14.80
N HIS A 5 64.80 29.53 -16.01
CA HIS A 5 65.13 30.01 -17.38
C HIS A 5 66.53 29.77 -18.01
N PRO A 6 66.68 29.61 -19.37
CA PRO A 6 66.18 30.59 -20.36
C PRO A 6 65.76 30.09 -21.77
N THR A 7 65.42 31.11 -22.56
CA THR A 7 64.77 31.19 -23.86
C THR A 7 65.72 31.17 -25.07
N ARG A 8 65.17 30.80 -26.25
CA ARG A 8 65.04 31.57 -27.51
C ARG A 8 65.57 30.98 -28.84
N THR A 9 64.63 31.06 -29.81
CA THR A 9 64.71 31.42 -31.24
C THR A 9 65.09 30.41 -32.35
N ARG A 10 64.02 29.99 -33.05
CA ARG A 10 63.64 30.27 -34.46
C ARG A 10 64.64 29.97 -35.60
N ASN A 11 64.31 28.93 -36.37
CA ASN A 11 64.07 29.02 -37.82
C ASN A 11 63.44 27.70 -38.35
N ALA A 12 62.11 27.67 -38.53
CA ALA A 12 61.40 26.54 -39.17
C ALA A 12 60.09 27.01 -39.81
N GLY A 13 60.20 27.83 -40.85
CA GLY A 13 59.04 28.37 -41.60
C GLY A 13 58.61 27.55 -42.82
N ALA A 14 59.47 26.69 -43.37
CA ALA A 14 59.19 25.99 -44.63
C ALA A 14 58.93 24.47 -44.49
N LEU A 15 59.42 23.82 -43.43
CA LEU A 15 59.11 22.40 -43.18
C LEU A 15 57.75 22.18 -42.50
N ARG A 16 57.15 23.21 -41.90
CA ARG A 16 55.82 23.09 -41.26
C ARG A 16 54.69 22.96 -42.27
N ALA A 17 54.75 23.61 -43.44
CA ALA A 17 53.64 23.57 -44.39
C ALA A 17 53.41 22.17 -45.01
N LEU A 18 54.48 21.39 -45.24
CA LEU A 18 54.37 20.02 -45.76
C LEU A 18 54.04 19.00 -44.66
N ALA A 19 54.48 19.22 -43.42
CA ALA A 19 54.08 18.39 -42.28
C ALA A 19 52.60 18.61 -41.88
N THR A 20 52.09 19.84 -41.97
CA THR A 20 50.69 20.13 -41.62
C THR A 20 49.70 19.56 -42.65
N LEU A 21 50.05 19.50 -43.96
CA LEU A 21 49.17 18.85 -44.94
C LEU A 21 49.13 17.32 -44.78
N ALA A 22 50.25 16.69 -44.40
CA ALA A 22 50.29 15.25 -44.12
C ALA A 22 49.57 14.88 -42.81
N ILE A 23 49.60 15.75 -41.81
CA ILE A 23 48.87 15.57 -40.54
C ILE A 23 47.37 15.84 -40.71
N ILE A 24 46.97 16.78 -41.59
CA ILE A 24 45.55 16.98 -41.91
C ILE A 24 45.01 15.80 -42.75
N ALA A 25 45.76 15.26 -43.70
CA ALA A 25 45.34 14.07 -44.46
C ALA A 25 45.32 12.78 -43.62
N ALA A 26 46.21 12.63 -42.63
CA ALA A 26 46.16 11.52 -41.68
C ALA A 26 45.08 11.72 -40.59
N GLY A 27 44.72 12.97 -40.27
CA GLY A 27 43.63 13.32 -39.36
C GLY A 27 42.23 13.06 -39.94
N PHE A 28 42.08 13.11 -41.26
CA PHE A 28 40.84 12.74 -41.97
C PHE A 28 40.72 11.23 -42.28
N ALA A 29 41.74 10.42 -41.96
CA ALA A 29 41.72 8.95 -42.14
C ALA A 29 41.55 8.17 -40.83
N LEU A 30 41.34 8.87 -39.70
CA LEU A 30 41.07 8.27 -38.38
C LEU A 30 39.70 8.67 -37.81
N SER A 31 38.83 9.31 -38.60
CA SER A 31 37.43 9.54 -38.27
C SER A 31 36.55 8.39 -38.78
N GLY A 32 36.77 7.19 -38.24
CA GLY A 32 36.05 5.99 -38.65
C GLY A 32 36.18 4.80 -37.70
N CYS A 33 36.49 5.04 -36.43
CA CYS A 33 36.11 4.11 -35.37
C CYS A 33 34.98 4.81 -34.62
N GLU A 34 33.76 4.66 -35.14
CA GLU A 34 32.64 4.49 -34.21
C GLU A 34 33.06 3.34 -33.30
N ASP A 35 33.04 3.53 -31.99
CA ASP A 35 32.99 2.40 -31.06
C ASP A 35 31.68 1.67 -31.40
N GLU A 36 31.73 0.76 -32.38
CA GLU A 36 30.68 -0.23 -32.57
C GLU A 36 30.66 -1.02 -31.26
N GLY A 37 29.67 -0.74 -30.42
CA GLY A 37 29.37 -1.54 -29.24
C GLY A 37 29.24 -3.02 -29.62
N PRO A 38 29.17 -3.93 -28.62
CA PRO A 38 28.90 -5.33 -28.92
C PRO A 38 27.69 -5.43 -29.86
N ALA A 39 27.81 -6.29 -30.88
CA ALA A 39 26.72 -6.50 -31.83
C ALA A 39 25.42 -6.82 -31.05
N PRO A 40 24.26 -6.28 -31.48
CA PRO A 40 23.00 -6.56 -30.81
C PRO A 40 22.80 -8.06 -30.65
N TYR A 41 22.42 -8.49 -29.45
CA TYR A 41 22.19 -9.90 -29.11
C TYR A 41 20.94 -10.02 -28.26
N ALA A 42 20.38 -11.21 -28.13
CA ALA A 42 19.44 -11.53 -27.07
C ALA A 42 19.80 -12.90 -26.49
N SER A 43 19.54 -13.11 -25.21
CA SER A 43 19.78 -14.39 -24.56
C SER A 43 18.76 -14.70 -23.48
N ALA A 44 18.37 -15.98 -23.38
CA ALA A 44 17.57 -16.51 -22.29
C ALA A 44 18.28 -17.71 -21.65
N GLU A 45 18.45 -17.68 -20.33
CA GLU A 45 19.07 -18.79 -19.61
C GLU A 45 18.54 -18.91 -18.18
N ARG A 46 18.73 -20.07 -17.56
CA ARG A 46 18.43 -20.27 -16.14
C ARG A 46 19.58 -19.71 -15.30
N ILE A 47 19.26 -18.96 -14.26
CA ILE A 47 20.21 -18.42 -13.31
C ILE A 47 20.77 -19.57 -12.48
N THR A 48 22.10 -19.73 -12.51
CA THR A 48 22.82 -20.76 -11.75
C THR A 48 23.79 -20.18 -10.74
N HIS A 49 24.03 -18.86 -10.78
CA HIS A 49 24.95 -18.17 -9.90
C HIS A 49 24.46 -16.75 -9.56
N ARG A 50 24.63 -16.32 -8.30
CA ARG A 50 24.16 -15.01 -7.79
C ARG A 50 24.69 -13.81 -8.58
N THR A 51 25.86 -13.92 -9.20
CA THR A 51 26.45 -12.87 -10.04
C THR A 51 25.67 -12.60 -11.33
N GLN A 52 24.78 -13.52 -11.74
CA GLN A 52 23.89 -13.32 -12.89
C GLN A 52 22.65 -12.49 -12.53
N LEU A 53 22.32 -12.35 -11.24
CA LEU A 53 21.14 -11.62 -10.79
C LEU A 53 21.21 -10.13 -11.15
N ILE A 54 20.05 -9.48 -11.11
CA ILE A 54 19.93 -8.03 -11.14
C ILE A 54 19.98 -7.54 -9.68
N GLY A 55 20.67 -6.44 -9.45
CA GLY A 55 20.72 -5.79 -8.14
C GLY A 55 19.88 -4.53 -8.14
N GLY A 56 19.51 -4.08 -6.95
CA GLY A 56 18.70 -2.88 -6.76
C GLY A 56 18.04 -2.90 -5.39
N PRO A 57 17.48 -1.77 -4.94
CA PRO A 57 16.76 -1.71 -3.68
C PRO A 57 15.61 -2.71 -3.57
N THR A 58 14.90 -3.03 -4.66
CA THR A 58 13.73 -3.92 -4.65
C THR A 58 13.94 -5.22 -5.43
N ALA A 59 15.18 -5.59 -5.76
CA ALA A 59 15.45 -6.78 -6.56
C ALA A 59 15.09 -8.08 -5.80
N LEU A 60 14.33 -8.96 -6.46
CA LEU A 60 13.72 -10.17 -5.90
C LEU A 60 14.29 -11.47 -6.49
N GLY A 61 15.05 -11.41 -7.59
CA GLY A 61 15.53 -12.57 -8.33
C GLY A 61 16.51 -13.46 -7.56
N GLU A 62 16.38 -14.78 -7.69
CA GLU A 62 17.15 -15.80 -6.98
C GLU A 62 17.72 -16.87 -7.94
N VAL A 63 18.72 -17.61 -7.46
CA VAL A 63 19.24 -18.79 -8.18
C VAL A 63 18.13 -19.79 -8.44
N GLY A 64 17.92 -20.15 -9.71
CA GLY A 64 16.83 -20.99 -10.17
C GLY A 64 15.84 -20.27 -11.08
N ASP A 65 15.74 -18.94 -10.95
CA ASP A 65 14.95 -18.09 -11.84
C ASP A 65 15.56 -18.02 -13.24
N TRP A 66 14.90 -17.28 -14.12
CA TRP A 66 15.25 -17.19 -15.53
C TRP A 66 15.64 -15.75 -15.87
N ILE A 67 16.80 -15.59 -16.50
CA ILE A 67 17.24 -14.28 -17.00
C ILE A 67 16.98 -14.17 -18.49
N LEU A 68 16.41 -13.02 -18.88
CA LEU A 68 16.23 -12.59 -20.26
C LEU A 68 17.00 -11.28 -20.44
N GLU A 69 18.00 -11.25 -21.32
CA GLU A 69 18.81 -10.05 -21.52
C GLU A 69 19.23 -9.83 -22.98
N ASN A 70 19.54 -8.58 -23.31
CA ASN A 70 20.12 -8.18 -24.58
C ASN A 70 21.23 -7.13 -24.34
N ASP A 71 21.67 -6.46 -25.40
CA ASP A 71 22.68 -5.40 -25.34
C ASP A 71 22.21 -4.11 -24.65
N GLN A 72 20.92 -3.97 -24.35
CA GLN A 72 20.30 -2.78 -23.76
C GLN A 72 19.71 -2.99 -22.36
N VAL A 73 19.12 -4.15 -22.08
CA VAL A 73 18.30 -4.42 -20.88
C VAL A 73 18.53 -5.84 -20.35
N ARG A 74 18.17 -6.04 -19.07
CA ARG A 74 18.18 -7.33 -18.37
C ARG A 74 16.88 -7.45 -17.57
N LEU A 75 16.31 -8.64 -17.55
CA LEU A 75 15.04 -8.95 -16.90
C LEU A 75 15.13 -10.30 -16.19
N VAL A 76 14.44 -10.45 -15.06
CA VAL A 76 14.29 -11.74 -14.35
C VAL A 76 12.83 -12.17 -14.33
N ILE A 77 12.58 -13.40 -14.79
CA ILE A 77 11.31 -14.09 -14.70
C ILE A 77 11.43 -15.12 -13.57
N GLN A 78 10.53 -15.03 -12.59
CA GLN A 78 10.52 -15.91 -11.43
C GLN A 78 10.26 -17.37 -11.83
N ASP A 79 10.96 -18.33 -11.21
CA ASP A 79 10.65 -19.74 -11.39
C ASP A 79 9.29 -20.11 -10.77
N ARG A 80 8.83 -21.35 -10.96
CA ARG A 80 7.51 -21.83 -10.48
C ARG A 80 7.33 -21.93 -8.95
N THR A 81 8.34 -21.55 -8.18
CA THR A 81 8.30 -21.64 -6.70
C THR A 81 7.37 -20.57 -6.11
N PHE A 82 7.22 -20.55 -4.78
CA PHE A 82 6.43 -19.53 -4.08
C PHE A 82 6.78 -18.11 -4.59
N ASN A 83 5.75 -17.26 -4.77
CA ASN A 83 5.97 -15.92 -5.30
C ASN A 83 6.73 -15.04 -4.30
N ARG A 84 7.61 -14.17 -4.82
CA ARG A 84 8.36 -13.19 -4.04
C ARG A 84 7.90 -11.75 -4.30
N GLY A 85 7.16 -11.52 -5.39
CA GLY A 85 6.40 -10.29 -5.61
C GLY A 85 5.05 -10.33 -4.88
N SER A 86 4.09 -9.54 -5.34
CA SER A 86 2.74 -9.48 -4.75
C SER A 86 1.68 -10.31 -5.46
N GLY A 87 2.01 -10.92 -6.60
CA GLY A 87 1.23 -12.04 -7.14
C GLY A 87 1.20 -13.23 -6.18
N ILE A 88 0.39 -14.24 -6.51
CA ILE A 88 0.30 -15.47 -5.71
C ILE A 88 1.22 -16.57 -6.29
N PHE A 89 1.45 -16.55 -7.59
CA PHE A 89 2.18 -17.58 -8.33
C PHE A 89 3.48 -17.05 -8.93
N GLY A 90 4.45 -17.94 -9.19
CA GLY A 90 5.67 -17.61 -9.93
C GLY A 90 5.42 -17.38 -11.43
N GLY A 91 6.50 -17.32 -12.22
CA GLY A 91 6.41 -17.10 -13.67
C GLY A 91 6.13 -15.65 -14.09
N SER A 92 6.04 -14.73 -13.14
CA SER A 92 5.94 -13.29 -13.36
C SER A 92 7.31 -12.66 -13.66
N LEU A 93 7.29 -11.47 -14.27
CA LEU A 93 8.47 -10.62 -14.38
C LEU A 93 8.66 -9.91 -13.04
N ILE A 94 9.82 -10.05 -12.39
CA ILE A 94 10.06 -9.53 -11.03
C ILE A 94 11.19 -8.51 -10.93
N ASP A 95 12.20 -8.60 -11.80
CA ASP A 95 13.32 -7.64 -11.82
C ASP A 95 13.55 -7.09 -13.22
N ALA A 96 13.88 -5.81 -13.31
CA ALA A 96 14.19 -5.17 -14.59
C ALA A 96 15.18 -3.99 -14.43
N ASP A 97 16.30 -4.03 -15.16
CA ASP A 97 17.24 -2.90 -15.24
C ASP A 97 17.89 -2.79 -16.63
N LEU A 98 18.45 -1.61 -16.90
CA LEU A 98 19.30 -1.38 -18.06
C LEU A 98 20.58 -2.23 -17.97
N LYS A 99 21.10 -2.66 -19.12
CA LYS A 99 22.40 -3.35 -19.21
C LYS A 99 23.53 -2.34 -18.95
N ARG A 100 24.06 -2.35 -17.73
CA ARG A 100 25.11 -1.41 -17.29
C ARG A 100 26.48 -2.09 -17.28
N PRO A 101 27.52 -1.51 -17.91
CA PRO A 101 28.89 -2.03 -17.86
C PRO A 101 29.46 -2.17 -16.44
N GLU A 102 29.06 -1.28 -15.54
CA GLU A 102 29.53 -1.20 -14.16
C GLU A 102 28.77 -2.11 -13.17
N ALA A 103 27.61 -2.63 -13.56
CA ALA A 103 26.72 -3.40 -12.68
C ALA A 103 27.11 -4.89 -12.64
N GLN A 104 28.33 -5.19 -12.19
CA GLN A 104 28.74 -6.58 -11.95
C GLN A 104 28.23 -7.05 -10.59
N GLY A 105 27.52 -8.19 -10.58
CA GLY A 105 27.16 -8.87 -9.34
C GLY A 105 28.37 -9.46 -8.63
N ASP A 106 28.17 -9.84 -7.37
CA ASP A 106 29.16 -10.47 -6.51
C ASP A 106 28.59 -11.78 -5.89
N PRO A 107 29.32 -12.50 -5.02
CA PRO A 107 28.81 -13.71 -4.40
C PRO A 107 27.58 -13.53 -3.47
N LEU A 108 27.25 -12.30 -3.08
CA LEU A 108 26.10 -11.95 -2.24
C LEU A 108 24.87 -11.55 -3.06
N GLY A 109 25.03 -11.12 -4.32
CA GLY A 109 23.89 -10.77 -5.18
C GLY A 109 24.24 -10.13 -6.53
N GLY A 110 23.19 -9.69 -7.24
CA GLY A 110 23.31 -8.96 -8.49
C GLY A 110 23.79 -7.52 -8.31
N GLY A 111 24.25 -6.90 -9.40
CA GLY A 111 24.49 -5.46 -9.47
C GLY A 111 23.43 -4.79 -10.34
N GLY A 112 23.02 -3.56 -9.99
CA GLY A 112 22.03 -2.81 -10.76
C GLY A 112 21.37 -1.70 -9.95
N ARG A 113 20.29 -1.15 -10.50
CA ARG A 113 19.46 -0.11 -9.88
C ARG A 113 17.98 -0.47 -9.89
N ASP A 114 17.67 -1.76 -9.97
CA ASP A 114 16.32 -2.26 -10.07
C ASP A 114 15.44 -1.76 -8.92
N ALA A 115 14.36 -1.10 -9.30
CA ALA A 115 13.33 -0.56 -8.43
C ALA A 115 11.95 -1.10 -8.84
N PHE A 116 11.92 -2.10 -9.72
CA PHE A 116 10.70 -2.72 -10.22
C PHE A 116 10.04 -3.57 -9.13
N GLY A 117 8.72 -3.70 -9.20
CA GLY A 117 7.96 -4.56 -8.30
C GLY A 117 7.67 -5.92 -8.96
N GLU A 118 6.69 -5.94 -9.86
CA GLU A 118 6.26 -7.16 -10.56
C GLU A 118 5.36 -6.83 -11.77
N LEU A 119 5.32 -7.70 -12.77
CA LEU A 119 4.30 -7.65 -13.83
C LEU A 119 3.88 -9.04 -14.29
N PHE A 120 2.57 -9.24 -14.37
CA PHE A 120 1.96 -10.46 -14.92
C PHE A 120 0.62 -10.18 -15.62
N PRO A 121 0.24 -11.01 -16.61
CA PRO A 121 -1.07 -10.91 -17.25
C PRO A 121 -2.20 -11.34 -16.33
N ALA A 122 -3.34 -10.66 -16.45
CA ALA A 122 -4.59 -11.04 -15.82
C ALA A 122 -5.71 -11.16 -16.85
N PHE A 123 -6.41 -12.29 -16.82
CA PHE A 123 -7.61 -12.56 -17.60
C PHE A 123 -8.80 -12.27 -16.69
N PHE A 124 -9.31 -11.04 -16.75
CA PHE A 124 -10.13 -10.47 -15.68
C PHE A 124 -9.34 -10.45 -14.35
N LEU A 125 -9.64 -11.33 -13.37
CA LEU A 125 -8.86 -11.49 -12.13
C LEU A 125 -8.22 -12.89 -12.01
N GLU A 126 -8.20 -13.65 -13.10
CA GLU A 126 -7.55 -14.95 -13.17
C GLU A 126 -6.12 -14.81 -13.74
N VAL A 127 -5.16 -15.45 -13.09
CA VAL A 127 -3.73 -15.39 -13.39
C VAL A 127 -3.17 -16.77 -13.70
N VAL A 128 -1.92 -16.86 -14.13
CA VAL A 128 -1.29 -18.13 -14.49
C VAL A 128 -0.69 -18.80 -13.25
N ASP A 129 -1.15 -19.99 -12.89
CA ASP A 129 -0.47 -20.91 -11.96
C ASP A 129 0.52 -21.79 -12.77
N PRO A 130 1.83 -21.50 -12.74
CA PRO A 130 2.79 -22.02 -13.71
C PRO A 130 3.17 -23.49 -13.45
N GLU A 131 2.84 -24.35 -14.40
CA GLU A 131 3.19 -25.78 -14.40
C GLU A 131 4.52 -26.04 -15.12
N ALA A 132 4.89 -25.19 -16.08
CA ALA A 132 6.13 -25.31 -16.83
C ALA A 132 6.67 -23.94 -17.26
N ILE A 133 8.00 -23.78 -17.18
CA ILE A 133 8.71 -22.65 -17.79
C ILE A 133 9.76 -23.24 -18.75
N VAL A 134 9.74 -22.79 -20.00
CA VAL A 134 10.61 -23.31 -21.07
C VAL A 134 11.24 -22.17 -21.87
N VAL A 135 12.52 -22.34 -22.21
CA VAL A 135 13.20 -21.48 -23.18
C VAL A 135 12.83 -21.98 -24.57
N VAL A 136 11.97 -21.22 -25.27
CA VAL A 136 11.53 -21.54 -26.64
C VAL A 136 12.63 -21.18 -27.66
N ASN A 137 13.30 -20.05 -27.43
CA ASN A 137 14.48 -19.65 -28.17
C ASN A 137 15.47 -19.00 -27.21
N ASP A 138 16.73 -19.46 -27.20
CA ASP A 138 17.77 -18.91 -26.34
C ASP A 138 18.48 -17.69 -26.95
N GLY A 139 18.12 -17.29 -28.18
CA GLY A 139 18.71 -16.16 -28.90
C GLY A 139 20.08 -16.43 -29.53
N SER A 140 20.63 -17.64 -29.38
CA SER A 140 21.93 -18.03 -29.98
C SER A 140 21.93 -18.02 -31.51
N ASN A 141 20.73 -18.03 -32.12
CA ASN A 141 20.51 -17.90 -33.56
C ASN A 141 20.51 -16.45 -34.07
N GLY A 142 20.67 -15.46 -33.18
CA GLY A 142 20.62 -14.03 -33.51
C GLY A 142 19.20 -13.45 -33.65
N GLU A 143 18.18 -14.24 -33.31
CA GLU A 143 16.78 -13.80 -33.24
C GLU A 143 16.39 -13.49 -31.78
N ALA A 144 15.11 -13.17 -31.55
CA ALA A 144 14.61 -12.86 -30.22
C ALA A 144 14.77 -14.04 -29.25
N ALA A 145 15.21 -13.75 -28.02
CA ALA A 145 15.16 -14.71 -26.93
C ALA A 145 13.73 -14.78 -26.38
N ILE A 146 13.24 -15.99 -26.11
CA ILE A 146 11.85 -16.26 -25.75
C ILE A 146 11.79 -17.23 -24.57
N ILE A 147 11.24 -16.75 -23.46
CA ILE A 147 10.83 -17.59 -22.32
C ILE A 147 9.32 -17.71 -22.35
N GLU A 148 8.82 -18.94 -22.18
CA GLU A 148 7.41 -19.25 -22.17
C GLU A 148 7.03 -19.91 -20.84
N VAL A 149 6.04 -19.34 -20.18
CA VAL A 149 5.42 -19.82 -18.94
C VAL A 149 4.07 -20.41 -19.32
N ARG A 150 3.80 -21.66 -18.95
CA ARG A 150 2.55 -22.36 -19.20
C ARG A 150 1.95 -22.85 -17.90
N GLY A 151 0.65 -22.74 -17.77
CA GLY A 151 -0.03 -23.09 -16.54
C GLY A 151 -1.54 -23.21 -16.68
N ARG A 152 -2.16 -23.55 -15.57
CA ARG A 152 -3.62 -23.52 -15.38
C ARG A 152 -4.04 -22.16 -14.81
N GLY A 153 -5.34 -22.00 -14.65
CA GLY A 153 -5.95 -20.86 -13.99
C GLY A 153 -5.64 -20.82 -12.51
N GLY A 154 -5.15 -19.69 -12.03
CA GLY A 154 -4.93 -19.42 -10.61
C GLY A 154 -5.69 -18.16 -10.19
N GLU A 155 -6.15 -18.15 -8.95
CA GLU A 155 -6.97 -17.05 -8.45
C GLU A 155 -6.04 -16.01 -7.84
N PHE A 156 -6.06 -14.78 -8.35
CA PHE A 156 -5.31 -13.68 -7.75
C PHE A 156 -5.93 -13.20 -6.43
N VAL A 157 -7.26 -13.32 -6.30
CA VAL A 157 -8.01 -13.06 -5.06
C VAL A 157 -8.94 -14.25 -4.85
N THR A 158 -8.65 -15.08 -3.85
CA THR A 158 -9.36 -16.34 -3.60
C THR A 158 -10.85 -16.15 -3.29
N MET A 159 -11.22 -15.02 -2.68
CA MET A 159 -12.61 -14.62 -2.39
C MET A 159 -13.45 -14.39 -3.65
N LEU A 160 -12.83 -14.13 -4.82
CA LEU A 160 -13.51 -13.88 -6.09
C LEU A 160 -13.52 -15.10 -7.03
N ARG A 161 -13.19 -16.29 -6.52
CA ARG A 161 -13.07 -17.53 -7.30
C ARG A 161 -14.31 -17.85 -8.14
N PHE A 162 -15.51 -17.72 -7.58
CA PHE A 162 -16.75 -17.98 -8.31
C PHE A 162 -16.94 -17.01 -9.49
N PHE A 163 -16.58 -15.73 -9.31
CA PHE A 163 -16.65 -14.72 -10.38
C PHE A 163 -15.65 -14.99 -11.50
N ASN A 164 -14.42 -15.35 -11.14
CA ASN A 164 -13.42 -15.76 -12.13
C ASN A 164 -13.91 -16.96 -12.95
N GLN A 165 -14.50 -17.97 -12.29
CA GLN A 165 -15.11 -19.10 -12.98
C GLN A 165 -16.27 -18.66 -13.90
N ALA A 166 -17.14 -17.74 -13.46
CA ALA A 166 -18.22 -17.22 -14.29
C ALA A 166 -17.72 -16.43 -15.51
N MET A 167 -16.64 -15.67 -15.38
CA MET A 167 -16.11 -14.79 -16.43
C MET A 167 -15.20 -15.53 -17.41
N VAL A 168 -14.25 -16.30 -16.90
CA VAL A 168 -13.19 -16.96 -17.68
C VAL A 168 -13.48 -18.44 -17.91
N ASN A 169 -14.44 -19.03 -17.20
CA ASN A 169 -14.89 -20.43 -17.41
C ASN A 169 -13.74 -21.44 -17.33
N ALA A 170 -12.81 -21.20 -16.40
CA ALA A 170 -11.57 -21.95 -16.32
C ALA A 170 -11.69 -23.33 -15.66
N TYR A 171 -12.76 -23.55 -14.89
CA TYR A 171 -13.05 -24.80 -14.19
C TYR A 171 -14.53 -25.15 -14.35
N GLU A 172 -14.89 -26.43 -14.21
CA GLU A 172 -16.30 -26.85 -14.15
C GLU A 172 -16.94 -26.31 -12.87
N ALA A 173 -17.79 -25.29 -12.99
CA ALA A 173 -18.63 -24.80 -11.90
C ALA A 173 -20.06 -25.34 -12.05
N ASP A 174 -20.55 -26.08 -11.06
CA ASP A 174 -21.95 -26.51 -11.00
C ASP A 174 -22.79 -25.53 -10.17
N LEU A 175 -23.72 -24.82 -10.83
CA LEU A 175 -24.65 -23.93 -10.15
C LEU A 175 -25.51 -24.67 -9.12
N ALA A 176 -25.75 -25.98 -9.30
CA ALA A 176 -26.44 -26.81 -8.31
C ALA A 176 -25.64 -26.98 -7.01
N ASP A 177 -24.33 -26.81 -7.03
CA ASP A 177 -23.46 -26.88 -5.84
C ASP A 177 -23.58 -25.58 -5.03
N ALA A 178 -23.54 -24.42 -5.71
CA ALA A 178 -23.80 -23.13 -5.07
C ALA A 178 -25.22 -23.06 -4.45
N LEU A 179 -26.24 -23.59 -5.15
CA LEU A 179 -27.60 -23.72 -4.61
C LEU A 179 -27.71 -24.68 -3.41
N ARG A 180 -26.76 -25.61 -3.26
CA ARG A 180 -26.68 -26.56 -2.13
C ARG A 180 -25.82 -26.04 -0.97
N GLY A 181 -25.17 -24.89 -1.13
CA GLY A 181 -24.25 -24.34 -0.15
C GLY A 181 -22.86 -24.99 -0.14
N GLU A 182 -22.46 -25.60 -1.26
CA GLU A 182 -21.12 -26.17 -1.42
C GLU A 182 -20.18 -25.08 -1.98
N ILE A 183 -19.16 -24.71 -1.18
CA ILE A 183 -18.17 -23.69 -1.55
C ILE A 183 -17.38 -24.16 -2.79
N PRO A 184 -17.29 -23.35 -3.86
CA PRO A 184 -16.53 -23.68 -5.06
C PRO A 184 -15.05 -23.95 -4.77
N THR A 185 -14.47 -24.96 -5.44
CA THR A 185 -13.04 -25.31 -5.34
C THR A 185 -12.37 -25.25 -6.71
N SER A 186 -11.05 -25.05 -6.75
CA SER A 186 -10.22 -25.10 -7.97
C SER A 186 -9.64 -26.50 -8.25
N ASP A 187 -10.06 -27.53 -7.51
CA ASP A 187 -9.58 -28.91 -7.67
C ASP A 187 -10.17 -29.62 -8.91
N GLY A 188 -11.08 -28.95 -9.63
CA GLY A 188 -11.68 -29.45 -10.87
C GLY A 188 -10.68 -29.54 -12.03
N VAL A 189 -11.06 -30.25 -13.10
CA VAL A 189 -10.23 -30.34 -14.31
C VAL A 189 -10.20 -28.95 -14.99
N PRO A 190 -9.00 -28.37 -15.25
CA PRO A 190 -8.90 -27.10 -15.96
C PRO A 190 -9.51 -27.17 -17.37
N LEU A 191 -10.47 -26.30 -17.65
CA LEU A 191 -11.15 -26.17 -18.95
C LEU A 191 -10.37 -25.28 -19.92
N VAL A 192 -9.56 -24.37 -19.41
CA VAL A 192 -8.70 -23.48 -20.19
C VAL A 192 -7.23 -23.62 -19.76
N GLY A 193 -6.32 -23.37 -20.69
CA GLY A 193 -4.88 -23.30 -20.44
C GLY A 193 -4.36 -21.90 -20.72
N PHE A 194 -3.38 -21.47 -19.93
CA PHE A 194 -2.78 -20.16 -20.04
C PHE A 194 -1.31 -20.27 -20.47
N THR A 195 -0.87 -19.30 -21.25
CA THR A 195 0.53 -19.19 -21.65
C THR A 195 0.95 -17.73 -21.70
N THR A 196 2.10 -17.42 -21.09
CA THR A 196 2.74 -16.11 -21.16
C THR A 196 4.11 -16.26 -21.81
N ARG A 197 4.38 -15.50 -22.87
CA ARG A 197 5.68 -15.42 -23.53
C ARG A 197 6.32 -14.06 -23.29
N TYR A 198 7.53 -14.08 -22.75
CA TYR A 198 8.41 -12.93 -22.66
C TYR A 198 9.39 -12.97 -23.82
N ILE A 199 9.26 -12.02 -24.75
CA ILE A 199 10.02 -11.99 -26.01
C ILE A 199 10.90 -10.75 -26.01
N LEU A 200 12.23 -10.95 -26.03
CA LEU A 200 13.22 -9.88 -26.07
C LEU A 200 14.01 -9.92 -27.38
N GLU A 201 13.88 -8.86 -28.17
CA GLU A 201 14.60 -8.69 -29.44
C GLU A 201 16.00 -8.08 -29.22
N PRO A 202 17.00 -8.42 -30.06
CA PRO A 202 18.29 -7.73 -30.06
C PRO A 202 18.13 -6.20 -30.25
N GLY A 203 18.81 -5.39 -29.43
CA GLY A 203 18.79 -3.93 -29.50
C GLY A 203 17.52 -3.24 -28.98
N ALA A 204 16.51 -3.98 -28.52
CA ALA A 204 15.27 -3.41 -27.99
C ALA A 204 15.44 -2.95 -26.53
N ARG A 205 14.80 -1.83 -26.14
CA ARG A 205 14.64 -1.47 -24.72
C ARG A 205 13.27 -1.88 -24.15
N HIS A 206 12.65 -2.87 -24.76
CA HIS A 206 11.34 -3.35 -24.36
C HIS A 206 11.26 -4.87 -24.51
N VAL A 207 10.41 -5.48 -23.69
CA VAL A 207 9.96 -6.86 -23.83
C VAL A 207 8.53 -6.86 -24.34
N LYS A 208 8.25 -7.72 -25.32
CA LYS A 208 6.88 -8.06 -25.71
C LYS A 208 6.38 -9.12 -24.75
N VAL A 209 5.30 -8.82 -24.03
CA VAL A 209 4.61 -9.76 -23.16
C VAL A 209 3.36 -10.22 -23.89
N GLU A 210 3.37 -11.47 -24.32
CA GLU A 210 2.30 -12.09 -25.08
C GLU A 210 1.58 -13.11 -24.21
N ALA A 211 0.29 -12.89 -23.97
CA ALA A 211 -0.54 -13.78 -23.18
C ALA A 211 -1.54 -14.49 -24.09
N GLU A 212 -1.72 -15.80 -23.89
CA GLU A 212 -2.58 -16.68 -24.66
C GLU A 212 -3.49 -17.49 -23.72
N LEU A 213 -4.76 -17.59 -24.09
CA LEU A 213 -5.79 -18.44 -23.51
C LEU A 213 -6.19 -19.51 -24.52
N VAL A 214 -6.18 -20.79 -24.14
CA VAL A 214 -6.54 -21.92 -25.00
C VAL A 214 -7.68 -22.71 -24.38
N ASN A 215 -8.70 -23.07 -25.17
CA ASN A 215 -9.77 -23.95 -24.70
C ASN A 215 -9.33 -25.42 -24.72
N ASN A 216 -9.08 -25.99 -23.54
CA ASN A 216 -8.68 -27.38 -23.34
C ASN A 216 -9.88 -28.33 -23.16
N ALA A 217 -11.08 -27.78 -22.96
CA ALA A 217 -12.29 -28.56 -22.80
C ALA A 217 -12.66 -29.31 -24.08
N GLN A 218 -13.49 -30.34 -23.95
CA GLN A 218 -14.05 -31.07 -25.10
C GLN A 218 -15.29 -30.39 -25.72
N ALA A 219 -15.62 -29.19 -25.27
CA ALA A 219 -16.78 -28.41 -25.71
C ALA A 219 -16.40 -26.94 -25.91
N SER A 220 -17.19 -26.21 -26.70
CA SER A 220 -16.98 -24.77 -26.83
C SER A 220 -17.27 -24.07 -25.51
N LEU A 221 -16.40 -23.14 -25.11
CA LEU A 221 -16.59 -22.30 -23.94
C LEU A 221 -17.08 -20.92 -24.37
N THR A 222 -17.92 -20.28 -23.55
CA THR A 222 -18.34 -18.89 -23.75
C THR A 222 -17.79 -18.00 -22.66
N PHE A 223 -17.52 -16.74 -23.01
CA PHE A 223 -16.95 -15.73 -22.11
C PHE A 223 -17.85 -14.48 -22.13
N PRO A 224 -18.53 -14.13 -21.02
CA PRO A 224 -18.65 -14.94 -19.81
C PRO A 224 -19.46 -16.22 -20.04
N ASN A 225 -19.46 -17.14 -19.07
CA ASN A 225 -20.30 -18.34 -19.09
C ASN A 225 -21.78 -17.91 -19.10
N ARG A 226 -22.44 -18.05 -20.25
CA ARG A 226 -23.80 -17.52 -20.44
C ARG A 226 -24.84 -18.24 -19.58
N ASP A 227 -24.64 -19.50 -19.27
CA ASP A 227 -25.59 -20.24 -18.44
C ASP A 227 -25.53 -19.74 -16.99
N ILE A 228 -24.31 -19.49 -16.48
CA ILE A 228 -24.09 -18.90 -15.15
C ILE A 228 -24.57 -17.45 -15.10
N VAL A 229 -24.18 -16.61 -16.06
CA VAL A 229 -24.56 -15.18 -16.08
C VAL A 229 -26.06 -14.97 -16.27
N ASN A 230 -26.73 -15.78 -17.11
CA ASN A 230 -28.19 -15.72 -17.24
C ASN A 230 -28.91 -16.14 -15.95
N ALA A 231 -28.34 -17.10 -15.22
CA ALA A 231 -28.85 -17.49 -13.91
C ALA A 231 -28.61 -16.38 -12.88
N LEU A 232 -27.41 -15.79 -12.83
CA LEU A 232 -27.09 -14.64 -11.96
C LEU A 232 -28.02 -13.45 -12.23
N GLY A 233 -28.30 -13.13 -13.49
CA GLY A 233 -29.26 -12.06 -13.85
C GLY A 233 -30.71 -12.33 -13.43
N ALA A 234 -31.07 -13.58 -13.08
CA ALA A 234 -32.35 -13.89 -12.45
C ALA A 234 -32.34 -13.59 -10.93
N PHE A 235 -31.17 -13.53 -10.31
CA PHE A 235 -30.97 -13.17 -8.90
C PHE A 235 -30.60 -11.69 -8.71
N LEU A 236 -29.98 -11.05 -9.72
CA LEU A 236 -29.57 -9.65 -9.75
C LEU A 236 -30.24 -8.92 -10.94
N PRO A 237 -31.53 -8.58 -10.82
CA PRO A 237 -32.34 -8.09 -11.94
C PRO A 237 -31.90 -6.72 -12.48
N ASP A 238 -31.11 -5.96 -11.72
CA ASP A 238 -30.66 -4.61 -12.07
C ASP A 238 -29.40 -4.58 -12.95
N ILE A 239 -28.74 -5.73 -13.16
CA ILE A 239 -27.52 -5.81 -13.98
C ILE A 239 -27.83 -6.34 -15.38
N ASN A 240 -27.48 -5.55 -16.40
CA ASN A 240 -27.65 -5.93 -17.79
C ASN A 240 -26.33 -6.37 -18.44
N PHE A 241 -26.10 -7.69 -18.53
CA PHE A 241 -24.92 -8.26 -19.19
C PHE A 241 -24.99 -8.28 -20.74
N ASN A 242 -26.01 -7.66 -21.36
CA ASN A 242 -26.10 -7.65 -22.82
C ASN A 242 -24.96 -6.85 -23.45
N GLY A 243 -24.21 -7.48 -24.36
CA GLY A 243 -23.06 -6.85 -25.01
C GLY A 243 -21.80 -6.75 -24.13
N PHE A 244 -21.85 -7.35 -22.93
CA PHE A 244 -20.70 -7.48 -22.05
C PHE A 244 -19.65 -8.41 -22.67
N THR A 245 -18.40 -7.99 -22.58
CA THR A 245 -17.20 -8.69 -23.04
C THR A 245 -16.21 -8.69 -21.89
N VAL A 246 -15.58 -9.83 -21.61
CA VAL A 246 -14.69 -9.99 -20.45
C VAL A 246 -13.39 -9.23 -20.72
N PRO A 247 -13.05 -8.17 -19.97
CA PRO A 247 -11.82 -7.43 -20.18
C PRO A 247 -10.61 -8.23 -19.68
N THR A 248 -9.45 -7.98 -20.27
CA THR A 248 -8.16 -8.58 -19.90
C THR A 248 -7.03 -7.59 -20.10
N GLY A 249 -5.96 -7.77 -19.33
CA GLY A 249 -4.77 -6.95 -19.44
C GLY A 249 -3.70 -7.41 -18.47
N MET A 250 -3.19 -6.50 -17.65
CA MET A 250 -2.03 -6.75 -16.81
C MET A 250 -2.24 -6.16 -15.42
N VAL A 251 -1.64 -6.81 -14.43
CA VAL A 251 -1.37 -6.20 -13.12
C VAL A 251 0.04 -5.62 -13.17
N LEU A 252 0.17 -4.36 -12.74
CA LEU A 252 1.38 -3.56 -12.83
C LEU A 252 1.87 -3.21 -11.42
N GLY A 253 2.91 -3.90 -10.96
CA GLY A 253 3.69 -3.56 -9.77
C GLY A 253 4.88 -2.68 -10.15
N MET A 254 4.68 -1.36 -10.20
CA MET A 254 5.73 -0.44 -10.67
C MET A 254 6.79 -0.11 -9.60
N GLY A 255 6.63 -0.63 -8.38
CA GLY A 255 7.52 -0.43 -7.24
C GLY A 255 7.37 0.95 -6.58
N ALA A 256 7.41 1.00 -5.24
CA ALA A 256 7.24 2.23 -4.46
C ALA A 256 8.31 3.30 -4.73
N LEU A 257 9.40 2.92 -5.39
CA LEU A 257 10.53 3.79 -5.72
C LEU A 257 10.44 4.51 -7.07
N ASN A 258 9.28 4.39 -7.70
CA ASN A 258 8.95 4.98 -8.97
C ASN A 258 7.68 5.82 -8.84
N SER A 259 7.73 7.06 -9.28
CA SER A 259 6.54 7.90 -9.36
C SER A 259 5.82 7.62 -10.67
N ILE A 260 4.60 7.11 -10.60
CA ILE A 260 3.81 6.83 -11.81
C ILE A 260 3.31 8.13 -12.43
N PHE A 261 3.50 8.23 -13.74
CA PHE A 261 3.04 9.31 -14.58
C PHE A 261 2.03 8.78 -15.60
N LEU A 262 0.85 9.40 -15.63
CA LEU A 262 -0.17 9.17 -16.65
C LEU A 262 -0.34 10.45 -17.48
N PRO A 263 -0.30 10.39 -18.82
CA PRO A 263 -0.68 11.52 -19.66
C PRO A 263 -2.03 12.13 -19.25
N GLU A 264 -2.14 13.45 -19.35
CA GLU A 264 -3.28 14.27 -18.90
C GLU A 264 -3.47 14.40 -17.38
N MET A 265 -3.05 13.40 -16.59
CA MET A 265 -3.14 13.39 -15.13
C MET A 265 -1.81 13.77 -14.44
N GLY A 266 -0.68 13.56 -15.12
CA GLY A 266 0.64 13.78 -14.57
C GLY A 266 0.96 12.80 -13.45
N PHE A 267 1.47 13.31 -12.34
CA PHE A 267 1.75 12.55 -11.11
C PHE A 267 0.57 12.54 -10.11
N ASP A 268 -0.58 13.16 -10.45
CA ASP A 268 -1.76 13.23 -9.58
C ASP A 268 -2.67 12.01 -9.73
N LEU A 269 -2.13 10.82 -9.42
CA LEU A 269 -2.87 9.57 -9.60
C LEU A 269 -4.15 9.51 -8.78
N ARG A 270 -4.05 9.82 -7.49
CA ARG A 270 -5.14 9.61 -6.54
C ARG A 270 -6.34 10.45 -6.92
N PHE A 271 -6.17 11.77 -6.95
CA PHE A 271 -7.29 12.67 -7.17
C PHE A 271 -7.73 12.70 -8.62
N GLY A 272 -6.81 12.47 -9.56
CA GLY A 272 -7.16 12.26 -10.95
C GLY A 272 -8.09 11.05 -11.14
N LEU A 273 -7.84 9.94 -10.45
CA LEU A 273 -8.72 8.77 -10.50
C LEU A 273 -10.05 9.02 -9.78
N GLU A 274 -10.04 9.65 -8.60
CA GLU A 274 -11.29 10.08 -7.93
C GLU A 274 -12.21 10.87 -8.87
N GLU A 275 -11.66 11.88 -9.57
CA GLU A 275 -12.41 12.70 -10.54
C GLU A 275 -12.94 11.91 -11.74
N VAL A 276 -12.20 10.89 -12.18
CA VAL A 276 -12.62 10.01 -13.28
C VAL A 276 -13.80 9.15 -12.85
N TYR A 277 -13.73 8.55 -11.66
CA TYR A 277 -14.76 7.63 -11.19
C TYR A 277 -16.04 8.33 -10.71
N GLN A 278 -15.99 9.64 -10.39
CA GLN A 278 -17.20 10.46 -10.17
C GLN A 278 -18.11 10.58 -11.41
N ARG A 279 -17.67 10.10 -12.58
CA ARG A 279 -18.45 10.09 -13.82
C ARG A 279 -18.93 8.66 -14.09
N PRO A 280 -20.19 8.31 -13.76
CA PRO A 280 -20.67 6.94 -13.93
C PRO A 280 -20.65 6.54 -15.41
N ILE A 281 -20.19 5.31 -15.67
CA ILE A 281 -20.19 4.66 -16.98
C ILE A 281 -20.90 3.32 -16.81
N ASP A 282 -21.99 3.12 -17.55
CA ASP A 282 -22.76 1.88 -17.52
C ASP A 282 -22.04 0.75 -18.29
N LEU A 283 -22.34 -0.50 -17.91
CA LEU A 283 -21.99 -1.68 -18.70
C LEU A 283 -22.47 -1.51 -20.15
N PRO A 284 -21.70 -1.98 -21.15
CA PRO A 284 -20.54 -2.86 -21.03
C PRO A 284 -19.16 -2.16 -20.96
N ALA A 285 -19.11 -0.87 -20.61
CA ALA A 285 -17.86 -0.14 -20.36
C ALA A 285 -17.60 -0.01 -18.85
N PHE A 286 -16.38 0.40 -18.47
CA PHE A 286 -16.00 0.66 -17.08
C PHE A 286 -15.46 2.08 -16.90
N PRO A 287 -15.65 2.70 -15.72
CA PRO A 287 -14.89 3.90 -15.34
C PRO A 287 -13.39 3.59 -15.28
N GLY A 288 -12.56 4.61 -15.49
CA GLY A 288 -11.10 4.50 -15.48
C GLY A 288 -10.43 5.53 -16.39
N HIS A 289 -9.15 5.80 -16.16
CA HIS A 289 -8.38 6.78 -16.93
C HIS A 289 -7.93 6.18 -18.25
N ILE A 290 -8.30 6.82 -19.35
CA ILE A 290 -7.89 6.39 -20.69
C ILE A 290 -6.47 6.91 -20.97
N THR A 291 -5.54 6.00 -21.21
CA THR A 291 -4.15 6.34 -21.49
C THR A 291 -3.53 5.45 -22.55
N ASP A 292 -2.53 5.97 -23.27
CA ASP A 292 -1.76 5.24 -24.26
C ASP A 292 -0.40 4.74 -23.72
N LEU A 293 -0.03 5.17 -22.51
CA LEU A 293 1.20 4.81 -21.80
C LEU A 293 0.97 4.98 -20.29
N VAL A 294 1.27 3.92 -19.53
CA VAL A 294 1.55 4.04 -18.10
C VAL A 294 3.07 4.18 -17.98
N ALA A 295 3.57 5.27 -17.42
CA ALA A 295 5.00 5.52 -17.29
C ALA A 295 5.39 5.70 -15.84
N THR A 296 6.68 5.57 -15.55
CA THR A 296 7.24 6.03 -14.29
C THR A 296 8.38 7.00 -14.47
N ALA A 297 8.70 7.74 -13.42
CA ALA A 297 9.91 8.50 -13.27
C ALA A 297 10.63 8.12 -11.97
N SER A 298 11.96 8.06 -12.02
CA SER A 298 12.83 7.82 -10.87
C SER A 298 14.17 8.53 -11.05
N GLU A 299 14.63 9.19 -9.99
CA GLU A 299 15.94 9.83 -9.94
C GLU A 299 17.09 8.81 -9.90
N ARG A 300 16.79 7.51 -9.72
CA ARG A 300 17.79 6.43 -9.73
C ARG A 300 18.33 6.10 -11.12
N GLY A 301 17.74 6.64 -12.18
CA GLY A 301 18.22 6.46 -13.56
C GLY A 301 17.80 5.14 -14.20
N VAL A 302 16.64 4.62 -13.79
CA VAL A 302 15.86 3.59 -14.49
C VAL A 302 14.38 3.94 -14.33
N SER A 303 13.59 3.78 -15.38
CA SER A 303 12.13 3.99 -15.37
C SER A 303 11.44 2.86 -16.12
N TYR A 304 10.15 2.67 -15.87
CA TYR A 304 9.36 1.57 -16.39
C TYR A 304 8.12 2.10 -17.11
N GLY A 305 7.83 1.54 -18.28
CA GLY A 305 6.70 1.92 -19.10
C GLY A 305 5.88 0.70 -19.49
N PHE A 306 4.56 0.87 -19.59
CA PHE A 306 3.64 -0.15 -20.06
C PHE A 306 2.73 0.41 -21.15
N ALA A 307 2.63 -0.30 -22.27
CA ALA A 307 1.78 0.09 -23.39
C ALA A 307 1.18 -1.12 -24.11
N SER A 308 -0.04 -0.97 -24.64
CA SER A 308 -0.70 -2.02 -25.43
C SER A 308 -0.24 -1.99 -26.89
N ALA A 309 -0.20 -3.17 -27.53
CA ALA A 309 -0.11 -3.25 -28.98
C ALA A 309 -1.44 -2.81 -29.62
N ALA A 310 -1.38 -2.34 -30.87
CA ALA A 310 -2.60 -1.98 -31.59
C ALA A 310 -3.44 -3.23 -31.89
N ALA A 311 -4.68 -3.28 -31.39
CA ALA A 311 -5.57 -4.42 -31.51
C ALA A 311 -7.02 -3.99 -31.86
N PRO A 312 -7.27 -3.49 -33.08
CA PRO A 312 -8.57 -2.89 -33.44
C PRO A 312 -9.77 -3.84 -33.40
N GLU A 313 -9.55 -5.16 -33.33
CA GLU A 313 -10.63 -6.16 -33.25
C GLU A 313 -10.95 -6.57 -31.81
N SER A 314 -10.02 -6.37 -30.87
CA SER A 314 -10.12 -6.90 -29.51
C SER A 314 -9.65 -5.92 -28.43
N ASN A 315 -9.36 -4.67 -28.75
CA ASN A 315 -9.02 -3.64 -27.77
C ASN A 315 -10.29 -3.20 -27.03
N PHE A 316 -10.26 -3.28 -25.70
CA PHE A 316 -11.45 -3.02 -24.87
C PHE A 316 -11.96 -1.58 -25.02
N VAL A 317 -11.09 -0.59 -24.85
CA VAL A 317 -11.45 0.83 -24.90
C VAL A 317 -11.97 1.22 -26.29
N PHE A 318 -11.27 0.80 -27.34
CA PHE A 318 -11.60 1.08 -28.73
C PHE A 318 -12.94 0.46 -29.14
N ASN A 319 -13.24 -0.77 -28.70
CA ASN A 319 -14.51 -1.43 -29.00
C ASN A 319 -15.70 -0.79 -28.26
N LYS A 320 -15.44 0.01 -27.20
CA LYS A 320 -16.44 0.81 -26.48
C LYS A 320 -16.32 2.32 -26.75
N ASN A 321 -15.77 2.71 -27.90
CA ASN A 321 -15.51 4.12 -28.26
C ASN A 321 -16.69 5.08 -28.02
N GLU A 322 -17.93 4.64 -28.28
CA GLU A 322 -19.12 5.48 -28.05
C GLU A 322 -19.35 5.80 -26.57
N ALA A 323 -19.09 4.84 -25.67
CA ALA A 323 -19.18 5.05 -24.22
C ALA A 323 -18.10 6.02 -23.72
N TYR A 324 -16.94 6.05 -24.39
CA TYR A 324 -15.80 6.91 -24.07
C TYR A 324 -15.74 8.21 -24.89
N GLY A 325 -16.88 8.69 -25.42
CA GLY A 325 -16.98 10.01 -26.06
C GLY A 325 -16.43 10.11 -27.49
N GLY A 326 -16.08 9.00 -28.12
CA GLY A 326 -15.87 8.90 -29.57
C GLY A 326 -14.46 9.23 -30.07
N GLN A 327 -13.46 9.39 -29.20
CA GLN A 327 -12.08 9.78 -29.54
C GLN A 327 -11.02 8.79 -29.02
N THR A 328 -11.25 7.48 -29.18
CA THR A 328 -10.30 6.43 -28.76
C THR A 328 -9.46 5.89 -29.92
N ASN A 329 -8.31 5.29 -29.59
CA ASN A 329 -7.35 4.67 -30.49
C ASN A 329 -7.22 3.16 -30.22
N PRO A 330 -6.77 2.35 -31.20
CA PRO A 330 -6.67 0.90 -31.05
C PRO A 330 -5.56 0.42 -30.10
N TYR A 331 -4.83 1.33 -29.47
CA TYR A 331 -3.78 1.06 -28.47
C TYR A 331 -4.08 1.74 -27.13
N ASP A 332 -5.23 2.40 -26.99
CA ASP A 332 -5.64 3.00 -25.72
C ASP A 332 -5.94 1.90 -24.71
N MET A 333 -5.68 2.20 -23.45
CA MET A 333 -5.83 1.31 -22.31
C MET A 333 -6.68 2.02 -21.25
N LEU A 334 -7.38 1.23 -20.44
CA LEU A 334 -8.13 1.74 -19.30
C LEU A 334 -7.34 1.44 -18.03
N PHE A 335 -6.78 2.48 -17.43
CA PHE A 335 -6.12 2.41 -16.14
C PHE A 335 -7.15 2.57 -15.03
N LEU A 336 -7.28 1.54 -14.19
CA LEU A 336 -8.40 1.41 -13.25
C LEU A 336 -8.03 2.04 -11.91
N PHE A 337 -6.99 1.54 -11.28
CA PHE A 337 -6.59 1.96 -9.94
C PHE A 337 -5.08 1.83 -9.78
N TYR A 338 -4.55 2.46 -8.73
CA TYR A 338 -3.23 2.17 -8.19
C TYR A 338 -3.26 2.23 -6.67
N ALA A 339 -3.06 1.11 -6.00
CA ALA A 339 -3.10 0.99 -4.54
C ALA A 339 -2.01 0.01 -4.07
N SER A 340 -1.38 0.31 -2.93
CA SER A 340 -0.33 -0.53 -2.31
C SER A 340 0.76 -1.02 -3.28
N GLY A 341 1.15 -0.18 -4.24
CA GLY A 341 2.17 -0.52 -5.25
C GLY A 341 1.67 -1.29 -6.49
N PHE A 342 0.37 -1.55 -6.62
CA PHE A 342 -0.23 -2.29 -7.76
C PHE A 342 -1.28 -1.48 -8.50
N GLY A 343 -1.29 -1.59 -9.83
CA GLY A 343 -2.37 -1.08 -10.66
C GLY A 343 -2.92 -2.10 -11.64
N GLY A 344 -4.23 -2.02 -11.85
CA GLY A 344 -4.92 -2.79 -12.89
C GLY A 344 -5.07 -2.00 -14.18
N VAL A 345 -4.72 -2.62 -15.31
CA VAL A 345 -4.95 -2.03 -16.63
C VAL A 345 -5.69 -3.00 -17.55
N PHE A 346 -6.81 -2.56 -18.12
CA PHE A 346 -7.49 -3.27 -19.20
C PHE A 346 -6.96 -2.81 -20.55
N THR A 347 -6.66 -3.78 -21.41
CA THR A 347 -6.07 -3.55 -22.73
C THR A 347 -6.89 -4.19 -23.83
N HIS A 348 -7.40 -5.39 -23.58
CA HIS A 348 -8.12 -6.21 -24.56
C HIS A 348 -9.40 -6.80 -23.96
N GLU A 349 -10.23 -7.41 -24.80
CA GLU A 349 -11.41 -8.16 -24.40
C GLU A 349 -11.42 -9.58 -25.00
N LEU A 350 -11.87 -10.55 -24.22
CA LEU A 350 -11.98 -11.94 -24.66
C LEU A 350 -13.04 -12.09 -25.76
N PRO A 351 -12.85 -13.02 -26.70
CA PRO A 351 -13.89 -13.37 -27.66
C PRO A 351 -15.05 -14.03 -26.92
N THR A 352 -16.28 -13.79 -27.38
CA THR A 352 -17.48 -14.36 -26.75
C THR A 352 -17.54 -15.90 -26.72
N ARG A 353 -16.71 -16.57 -27.53
CA ARG A 353 -16.63 -18.03 -27.62
C ARG A 353 -15.26 -18.51 -28.09
N LEU A 354 -14.78 -19.61 -27.51
CA LEU A 354 -13.65 -20.39 -28.01
C LEU A 354 -14.07 -21.84 -28.35
N ALA A 355 -13.68 -22.32 -29.52
CA ALA A 355 -13.85 -23.72 -29.94
C ALA A 355 -12.86 -24.65 -29.19
N PRO A 356 -13.15 -25.95 -29.04
CA PRO A 356 -12.21 -26.90 -28.44
C PRO A 356 -10.89 -26.97 -29.24
N SER A 357 -9.75 -27.06 -28.54
CA SER A 357 -8.43 -27.15 -29.18
C SER A 357 -7.94 -28.59 -29.45
N PHE A 358 -8.64 -29.61 -28.93
CA PHE A 358 -8.16 -30.99 -28.95
C PHE A 358 -8.14 -31.66 -30.34
N CYS A 359 -8.89 -31.16 -31.33
CA CYS A 359 -8.92 -31.72 -32.68
C CYS A 359 -7.96 -31.00 -33.63
N ASP A 360 -7.46 -31.68 -34.66
CA ASP A 360 -6.61 -31.08 -35.69
C ASP A 360 -7.14 -31.40 -37.10
N PRO A 361 -7.66 -30.42 -37.87
CA PRO A 361 -8.23 -30.67 -39.19
C PRO A 361 -7.24 -31.27 -40.20
N GLU A 362 -5.93 -31.16 -39.94
CA GLU A 362 -4.88 -31.73 -40.80
C GLU A 362 -4.52 -33.18 -40.45
N ARG A 363 -5.00 -33.70 -39.33
CA ARG A 363 -4.64 -35.02 -38.80
C ARG A 363 -5.84 -35.96 -38.67
N PRO A 364 -5.67 -37.28 -38.78
CA PRO A 364 -6.75 -38.24 -38.57
C PRO A 364 -7.20 -38.29 -37.09
N ALA A 365 -8.52 -38.30 -36.85
CA ALA A 365 -9.12 -38.38 -35.52
C ALA A 365 -8.54 -39.50 -34.64
N ALA A 366 -8.40 -40.70 -35.21
CA ALA A 366 -7.84 -41.86 -34.50
C ALA A 366 -6.39 -41.67 -34.04
N GLN A 367 -5.61 -40.84 -34.73
CA GLN A 367 -4.26 -40.52 -34.31
C GLN A 367 -4.27 -39.51 -33.15
N VAL A 368 -5.02 -38.42 -33.31
CA VAL A 368 -5.09 -37.33 -32.33
C VAL A 368 -5.67 -37.84 -31.00
N CYS A 369 -6.77 -38.58 -31.05
CA CYS A 369 -7.43 -39.08 -29.83
C CYS A 369 -6.62 -40.18 -29.13
N ALA A 370 -5.84 -40.98 -29.86
CA ALA A 370 -4.92 -41.94 -29.26
C ALA A 370 -3.75 -41.26 -28.54
N GLU A 371 -3.29 -40.10 -29.03
CA GLU A 371 -2.27 -39.29 -28.35
C GLU A 371 -2.83 -38.65 -27.07
N ILE A 372 -4.08 -38.19 -27.08
CA ILE A 372 -4.77 -37.68 -25.89
C ILE A 372 -4.91 -38.79 -24.84
N GLU A 373 -5.37 -39.98 -25.23
CA GLU A 373 -5.45 -41.15 -24.34
C GLU A 373 -4.08 -41.53 -23.76
N ALA A 374 -3.01 -41.46 -24.56
CA ALA A 374 -1.66 -41.82 -24.13
C ALA A 374 -0.98 -40.78 -23.23
N ASN A 375 -1.30 -39.50 -23.39
CA ASN A 375 -0.72 -38.39 -22.61
C ASN A 375 -1.55 -38.02 -21.37
N CYS A 376 -2.77 -38.55 -21.26
CA CYS A 376 -3.62 -38.39 -20.10
C CYS A 376 -3.01 -39.06 -18.86
N GLN A 377 -3.11 -38.40 -17.70
CA GLN A 377 -2.54 -38.84 -16.43
C GLN A 377 -3.60 -39.22 -15.38
N SER A 378 -4.88 -39.18 -15.74
CA SER A 378 -6.02 -39.47 -14.86
C SER A 378 -6.49 -40.94 -14.97
N GLY A 379 -7.39 -41.36 -14.07
CA GLY A 379 -7.89 -42.74 -14.01
C GLY A 379 -8.81 -43.16 -15.17
N ASP A 380 -9.19 -42.22 -16.04
CA ASP A 380 -10.25 -42.29 -17.04
C ASP A 380 -9.76 -42.05 -18.48
N CYS A 381 -8.45 -42.13 -18.75
CA CYS A 381 -7.86 -41.80 -20.05
C CYS A 381 -8.46 -42.52 -21.26
N GLN A 382 -8.90 -43.77 -21.10
CA GLN A 382 -9.57 -44.53 -22.16
C GLN A 382 -10.94 -43.92 -22.52
N GLU A 383 -11.64 -43.39 -21.52
CA GLU A 383 -12.90 -42.67 -21.71
C GLU A 383 -12.66 -41.34 -22.42
N LEU A 384 -11.64 -40.59 -22.00
CA LEU A 384 -11.21 -39.34 -22.66
C LEU A 384 -10.89 -39.54 -24.15
N GLY A 385 -10.17 -40.62 -24.49
CA GLY A 385 -9.88 -41.01 -25.88
C GLY A 385 -11.13 -41.34 -26.70
N GLN A 386 -12.11 -42.02 -26.10
CA GLN A 386 -13.41 -42.31 -26.75
C GLN A 386 -14.23 -41.04 -26.96
N GLN A 387 -14.33 -40.19 -25.95
CA GLN A 387 -15.06 -38.93 -26.05
C GLN A 387 -14.45 -38.00 -27.12
N CYS A 388 -13.12 -37.96 -27.22
CA CYS A 388 -12.43 -37.26 -28.31
C CYS A 388 -12.88 -37.76 -29.69
N LEU A 389 -12.93 -39.09 -29.90
CA LEU A 389 -13.36 -39.68 -31.16
C LEU A 389 -14.81 -39.34 -31.51
N GLU A 390 -15.70 -39.37 -30.52
CA GLU A 390 -17.12 -39.05 -30.69
C GLU A 390 -17.35 -37.58 -31.05
N ARG A 391 -16.51 -36.68 -30.50
CA ARG A 391 -16.66 -35.22 -30.64
C ARG A 391 -15.75 -34.60 -31.70
N TYR A 392 -14.87 -35.37 -32.34
CA TYR A 392 -13.84 -34.86 -33.26
C TYR A 392 -14.40 -34.02 -34.41
N ASP A 393 -15.37 -34.56 -35.14
CA ASP A 393 -15.96 -33.86 -36.30
C ASP A 393 -16.70 -32.58 -35.88
N THR A 394 -17.34 -32.61 -34.71
CA THR A 394 -17.98 -31.43 -34.10
C THR A 394 -16.94 -30.38 -33.75
N CYS A 395 -15.81 -30.77 -33.15
CA CYS A 395 -14.71 -29.86 -32.86
C CYS A 395 -14.15 -29.22 -34.14
N VAL A 396 -13.90 -30.00 -35.19
CA VAL A 396 -13.40 -29.48 -36.48
C VAL A 396 -14.38 -28.48 -37.09
N ALA A 397 -15.69 -28.78 -37.03
CA ALA A 397 -16.72 -27.85 -37.49
C ALA A 397 -16.74 -26.55 -36.68
N GLN A 398 -16.58 -26.62 -35.35
CA GLN A 398 -16.54 -25.45 -34.48
C GLN A 398 -15.29 -24.59 -34.70
N ARG A 399 -14.11 -25.20 -34.88
CA ARG A 399 -12.86 -24.48 -35.20
C ARG A 399 -12.89 -23.73 -36.54
N ALA A 400 -13.82 -24.10 -37.43
CA ALA A 400 -14.04 -23.36 -38.68
C ALA A 400 -14.87 -22.08 -38.47
N GLU A 401 -15.60 -21.96 -37.36
CA GLU A 401 -16.48 -20.82 -37.04
C GLU A 401 -15.90 -19.91 -35.96
N PHE A 402 -15.24 -20.48 -34.94
CA PHE A 402 -14.68 -19.77 -33.79
C PHE A 402 -13.21 -20.13 -33.58
N PRO A 403 -12.38 -19.19 -33.08
CA PRO A 403 -11.00 -19.51 -32.71
C PRO A 403 -10.97 -20.48 -31.53
N ASP A 404 -9.92 -21.29 -31.43
CA ASP A 404 -9.68 -22.20 -30.30
C ASP A 404 -8.75 -21.61 -29.22
N ARG A 405 -8.18 -20.44 -29.54
CA ARG A 405 -7.26 -19.68 -28.70
C ARG A 405 -7.52 -18.19 -28.85
N PHE A 406 -7.25 -17.44 -27.79
CA PHE A 406 -7.19 -15.99 -27.79
C PHE A 406 -5.80 -15.54 -27.37
N LYS A 407 -5.26 -14.52 -28.03
CA LYS A 407 -3.90 -14.03 -27.77
C LYS A 407 -3.89 -12.52 -27.85
N PHE A 408 -3.20 -11.88 -26.90
CA PHE A 408 -2.96 -10.45 -26.89
C PHE A 408 -1.50 -10.13 -26.57
N THR A 409 -1.07 -8.91 -26.90
CA THR A 409 0.33 -8.48 -26.75
C THR A 409 0.41 -7.09 -26.16
N ASN A 410 1.27 -6.94 -25.17
CA ASN A 410 1.63 -5.66 -24.58
C ASN A 410 3.15 -5.50 -24.57
N TYR A 411 3.60 -4.28 -24.31
CA TYR A 411 5.01 -3.88 -24.24
C TYR A 411 5.33 -3.43 -22.83
N PHE A 412 6.39 -4.02 -22.25
CA PHE A 412 7.05 -3.50 -21.06
C PHE A 412 8.35 -2.82 -21.49
N ILE A 413 8.50 -1.54 -21.16
CA ILE A 413 9.53 -0.63 -21.68
C ILE A 413 10.44 -0.20 -20.53
N LEU A 414 11.76 -0.17 -20.76
CA LEU A 414 12.73 0.35 -19.80
C LEU A 414 13.33 1.67 -20.32
N GLY A 415 13.38 2.66 -19.43
CA GLY A 415 13.89 4.00 -19.68
C GLY A 415 15.07 4.38 -18.79
N ASP A 416 15.60 5.58 -19.00
CA ASP A 416 16.78 6.10 -18.32
C ASP A 416 16.42 6.86 -17.02
N GLY A 417 15.21 6.68 -16.48
CA GLY A 417 14.71 7.33 -15.28
C GLY A 417 13.60 8.35 -15.51
N ASP A 418 13.39 8.81 -16.74
CA ASP A 418 12.34 9.77 -17.07
C ASP A 418 11.23 9.18 -17.95
N VAL A 419 10.12 9.91 -18.06
CA VAL A 419 8.99 9.56 -18.95
C VAL A 419 9.39 9.70 -20.41
N ALA A 420 10.29 10.63 -20.72
CA ALA A 420 10.71 10.93 -22.08
C ALA A 420 11.40 9.74 -22.77
N SER A 421 12.31 9.05 -22.09
CA SER A 421 12.99 7.87 -22.61
C SER A 421 12.04 6.71 -22.88
N LEU A 422 11.02 6.53 -22.04
CA LEU A 422 9.94 5.55 -22.25
C LEU A 422 9.10 5.90 -23.49
N ARG A 423 8.75 7.19 -23.62
CA ARG A 423 7.98 7.69 -24.77
C ARG A 423 8.77 7.60 -26.08
N ASP A 424 10.07 7.87 -26.05
CA ASP A 424 10.96 7.74 -27.20
C ASP A 424 11.02 6.29 -27.70
N GLU A 425 11.03 5.30 -26.80
CA GLU A 425 10.88 3.88 -27.16
C GLU A 425 9.51 3.59 -27.78
N LEU A 426 8.44 4.11 -27.18
CA LEU A 426 7.08 3.91 -27.68
C LEU A 426 6.90 4.47 -29.09
N TYR A 427 7.47 5.65 -29.41
CA TYR A 427 7.47 6.18 -30.77
C TYR A 427 8.19 5.27 -31.75
N ARG A 428 9.27 4.60 -31.34
CA ARG A 428 9.97 3.62 -32.20
C ARG A 428 9.12 2.38 -32.44
N ILE A 429 8.47 1.86 -31.40
CA ILE A 429 7.54 0.72 -31.49
C ILE A 429 6.41 1.05 -32.47
N ARG A 430 5.84 2.25 -32.38
CA ARG A 430 4.72 2.72 -33.22
C ARG A 430 5.13 3.30 -34.58
N GLN A 431 6.44 3.43 -34.83
CA GLN A 431 7.00 4.06 -36.03
C GLN A 431 6.48 5.49 -36.26
N GLU A 432 6.37 6.26 -35.17
CA GLU A 432 5.91 7.64 -35.22
C GLU A 432 7.03 8.62 -35.60
N ASP A 433 6.71 9.56 -36.48
CA ASP A 433 7.63 10.62 -36.88
C ASP A 433 7.81 11.64 -35.73
N THR A 434 9.03 11.75 -35.24
CA THR A 434 9.38 12.67 -34.16
C THR A 434 10.57 13.55 -34.51
N VAL A 435 10.70 14.65 -33.78
CA VAL A 435 11.79 15.60 -33.89
C VAL A 435 12.45 15.77 -32.52
N ARG A 436 13.78 15.72 -32.53
CA ARG A 436 14.61 15.88 -31.33
C ARG A 436 14.47 17.29 -30.76
N VAL A 437 14.16 17.37 -29.48
CA VAL A 437 14.14 18.59 -28.68
C VAL A 437 15.23 18.47 -27.63
N GLU A 438 16.19 19.38 -27.67
CA GLU A 438 17.26 19.49 -26.69
C GLU A 438 17.07 20.77 -25.91
N GLY A 439 17.61 20.85 -24.71
CA GLY A 439 17.66 22.12 -24.01
C GLY A 439 18.58 22.13 -22.82
N ARG A 440 18.64 23.29 -22.17
CA ARG A 440 19.37 23.48 -20.93
C ARG A 440 18.56 24.33 -19.96
N VAL A 441 18.46 23.86 -18.72
CA VAL A 441 17.80 24.55 -17.61
C VAL A 441 18.81 25.40 -16.84
N PHE A 442 18.41 26.60 -16.47
CA PHE A 442 19.18 27.52 -15.64
C PHE A 442 18.38 27.92 -14.41
N ASP A 443 19.05 28.07 -13.27
CA ASP A 443 18.48 28.69 -12.08
C ASP A 443 18.23 30.19 -12.35
N ALA A 444 16.99 30.64 -12.14
CA ALA A 444 16.55 31.97 -12.54
C ALA A 444 17.27 33.10 -11.79
N PHE A 445 17.73 32.88 -10.56
CA PHE A 445 18.42 33.87 -9.74
C PHE A 445 19.92 33.93 -10.02
N SER A 446 20.62 32.80 -9.92
CA SER A 446 22.07 32.72 -10.08
C SER A 446 22.50 32.74 -11.55
N GLY A 447 21.64 32.32 -12.47
CA GLY A 447 21.95 32.14 -13.89
C GLY A 447 22.85 30.94 -14.18
N GLU A 448 23.20 30.16 -13.15
CA GLU A 448 23.94 28.92 -13.29
C GLU A 448 23.03 27.79 -13.79
N PRO A 449 23.57 26.73 -14.40
CA PRO A 449 22.76 25.59 -14.80
C PRO A 449 22.04 24.99 -13.58
N ALA A 450 20.75 24.68 -13.72
CA ALA A 450 20.08 23.83 -12.74
C ALA A 450 20.76 22.46 -12.81
N GLY A 451 21.13 21.90 -11.65
CA GLY A 451 21.93 20.68 -11.58
C GLY A 451 21.21 19.43 -12.10
N GLU A 452 21.66 18.27 -11.65
CA GLU A 452 21.00 17.01 -11.96
C GLU A 452 19.56 16.99 -11.39
N HIS A 453 18.68 16.26 -12.07
CA HIS A 453 17.30 16.00 -11.67
C HIS A 453 16.34 17.21 -11.63
N ALA A 454 16.70 18.36 -12.21
CA ALA A 454 15.68 19.37 -12.51
C ALA A 454 14.70 18.78 -13.56
N GLN A 455 13.41 18.96 -13.33
CA GLN A 455 12.35 18.38 -14.13
C GLN A 455 11.83 19.38 -15.14
N VAL A 456 11.74 18.96 -16.40
CA VAL A 456 11.07 19.72 -17.46
C VAL A 456 9.82 18.96 -17.88
N PHE A 457 8.67 19.55 -17.57
CA PHE A 457 7.35 19.02 -17.90
C PHE A 457 6.91 19.57 -19.25
N ILE A 458 6.42 18.70 -20.12
CA ILE A 458 5.93 19.04 -21.44
C ILE A 458 4.43 18.83 -21.50
N TYR A 459 3.74 19.84 -22.02
CA TYR A 459 2.29 19.87 -22.19
C TYR A 459 1.93 20.01 -23.66
N LYS A 460 0.90 19.28 -24.10
CA LYS A 460 0.21 19.57 -25.37
C LYS A 460 -0.54 20.89 -25.22
N GLY A 461 -0.35 21.80 -26.17
CA GLY A 461 -1.05 23.09 -26.18
C GLY A 461 -2.56 22.93 -26.42
N ILE A 462 -3.34 23.92 -25.98
CA ILE A 462 -4.79 23.96 -26.16
C ILE A 462 -5.15 23.83 -27.65
N GLU A 463 -5.99 22.83 -27.96
CA GLU A 463 -6.42 22.57 -29.32
C GLU A 463 -7.27 23.73 -29.88
N GLY A 464 -7.07 24.06 -31.15
CA GLY A 464 -7.77 25.18 -31.79
C GLY A 464 -7.33 26.58 -31.34
N ALA A 465 -6.31 26.71 -30.48
CA ALA A 465 -5.82 27.99 -30.01
C ALA A 465 -5.35 28.91 -31.15
N ALA A 466 -5.71 30.19 -31.07
CA ALA A 466 -5.47 31.18 -32.12
C ALA A 466 -3.98 31.55 -32.33
N SER A 467 -3.13 31.30 -31.33
CA SER A 467 -1.69 31.55 -31.37
C SER A 467 -0.92 30.53 -30.52
N LEU A 468 0.41 30.51 -30.66
CA LEU A 468 1.29 29.67 -29.84
C LEU A 468 1.24 30.07 -28.36
N GLU A 469 1.11 31.36 -28.06
CA GLU A 469 0.95 31.85 -26.70
C GLU A 469 -0.41 31.46 -26.12
N ALA A 470 -1.49 31.64 -26.90
CA ALA A 470 -2.83 31.23 -26.48
C ALA A 470 -2.96 29.72 -26.25
N ALA A 471 -2.11 28.91 -26.88
CA ALA A 471 -2.06 27.47 -26.63
C ALA A 471 -1.54 27.11 -25.23
N CYS A 472 -0.89 28.06 -24.54
CA CYS A 472 -0.25 27.87 -23.23
C CYS A 472 -0.80 28.79 -22.14
N THR A 473 -1.93 29.46 -22.41
CA THR A 473 -2.64 30.31 -21.46
C THR A 473 -3.94 29.60 -21.09
N PRO A 474 -4.05 29.01 -19.88
CA PRO A 474 -5.29 28.40 -19.41
C PRO A 474 -6.46 29.38 -19.45
N THR A 475 -7.65 28.87 -19.80
CA THR A 475 -8.93 29.56 -19.72
C THR A 475 -9.87 28.80 -18.78
N GLU A 476 -11.06 29.35 -18.50
CA GLU A 476 -12.09 28.65 -17.72
C GLU A 476 -12.54 27.32 -18.35
N SER A 477 -12.40 27.16 -19.67
CA SER A 477 -12.90 25.99 -20.42
C SER A 477 -11.83 25.09 -21.01
N ALA A 478 -10.55 25.48 -20.98
CA ALA A 478 -9.46 24.70 -21.56
C ALA A 478 -8.11 25.02 -20.92
N ARG A 479 -7.30 23.99 -20.70
CA ARG A 479 -5.91 24.10 -20.21
C ARG A 479 -4.95 23.26 -21.06
N PRO A 480 -3.65 23.60 -21.12
CA PRO A 480 -2.64 22.70 -21.67
C PRO A 480 -2.66 21.36 -20.91
N ARG A 481 -2.49 20.25 -21.63
CA ARG A 481 -2.57 18.89 -21.04
C ARG A 481 -1.17 18.32 -20.86
N ILE A 482 -0.81 17.92 -19.65
CA ILE A 482 0.51 17.33 -19.38
C ILE A 482 0.69 16.05 -20.20
N PHE A 483 1.88 15.85 -20.74
CA PHE A 483 2.10 14.80 -21.75
C PHE A 483 3.42 14.05 -21.57
N ASN A 484 4.48 14.72 -21.13
CA ASN A 484 5.81 14.13 -21.00
C ASN A 484 6.62 14.81 -19.88
N GLN A 485 7.68 14.16 -19.42
CA GLN A 485 8.60 14.67 -18.39
C GLN A 485 10.03 14.21 -18.72
N VAL A 486 11.02 15.07 -18.46
CA VAL A 486 12.44 14.75 -18.63
C VAL A 486 13.29 15.35 -17.51
N PHE A 487 14.31 14.61 -17.07
CA PHE A 487 15.30 15.10 -16.11
C PHE A 487 16.47 15.80 -16.80
N THR A 488 17.08 16.77 -16.12
CA THR A 488 18.37 17.31 -16.51
C THR A 488 19.52 16.48 -15.95
N ASN A 489 20.63 16.44 -16.68
CA ASN A 489 21.91 15.98 -16.14
C ASN A 489 22.58 17.03 -15.24
N GLU A 490 23.73 16.71 -14.63
CA GLU A 490 24.51 17.62 -13.76
C GLU A 490 24.78 19.01 -14.38
N ALA A 491 24.91 19.09 -15.70
CA ALA A 491 25.17 20.33 -16.40
C ALA A 491 23.89 21.07 -16.83
N GLY A 492 22.71 20.60 -16.42
CA GLY A 492 21.40 21.16 -16.71
C GLY A 492 20.85 20.83 -18.09
N TYR A 493 21.48 19.92 -18.84
CA TYR A 493 21.01 19.55 -20.18
C TYR A 493 19.93 18.48 -20.12
N PHE A 494 18.95 18.58 -21.01
CA PHE A 494 17.92 17.56 -21.24
C PHE A 494 17.72 17.31 -22.73
N GLN A 495 17.16 16.15 -23.06
CA GLN A 495 16.81 15.78 -24.43
C GLN A 495 15.58 14.86 -24.42
N LEU A 496 14.68 15.08 -25.38
CA LEU A 496 13.56 14.17 -25.67
C LEU A 496 13.16 14.25 -27.15
N SER A 497 12.26 13.37 -27.59
CA SER A 497 11.66 13.44 -28.93
C SER A 497 10.17 13.80 -28.85
N LEU A 498 9.69 14.64 -29.77
CA LEU A 498 8.28 15.02 -29.83
C LEU A 498 7.75 14.96 -31.28
N PRO A 499 6.50 14.53 -31.49
CA PRO A 499 5.80 14.74 -32.75
C PRO A 499 5.67 16.23 -33.07
N ALA A 500 5.53 16.57 -34.36
CA ALA A 500 5.28 17.95 -34.77
C ALA A 500 3.99 18.50 -34.12
N GLY A 501 4.06 19.70 -33.53
CA GLY A 501 2.95 20.24 -32.76
C GLY A 501 3.29 21.49 -31.96
N ARG A 502 2.28 22.02 -31.26
CA ARG A 502 2.41 23.15 -30.34
C ARG A 502 2.42 22.64 -28.90
N TYR A 503 3.42 23.06 -28.14
CA TYR A 503 3.66 22.57 -26.80
C TYR A 503 3.93 23.72 -25.82
N CYS A 504 3.79 23.41 -24.54
CA CYS A 504 4.19 24.26 -23.44
C CYS A 504 5.18 23.50 -22.56
N HIS A 505 6.09 24.20 -21.90
CA HIS A 505 6.91 23.62 -20.85
C HIS A 505 6.77 24.36 -19.52
N ARG A 506 6.94 23.61 -18.44
CA ARG A 506 7.16 24.09 -17.07
C ARG A 506 8.41 23.41 -16.52
N VAL A 507 9.06 24.06 -15.55
CA VAL A 507 10.34 23.61 -15.00
C VAL A 507 10.27 23.62 -13.49
N ARG A 508 10.78 22.57 -12.87
CA ARG A 508 10.93 22.48 -11.42
C ARG A 508 12.33 22.01 -11.05
N ALA A 509 12.91 22.62 -10.03
CA ALA A 509 14.15 22.17 -9.40
C ALA A 509 13.88 21.98 -7.89
N SER A 510 14.63 22.63 -7.01
CA SER A 510 14.47 22.54 -5.55
C SER A 510 13.47 23.54 -4.94
N GLY A 511 12.63 24.18 -5.77
CA GLY A 511 11.72 25.26 -5.37
C GLY A 511 10.39 25.19 -6.12
N GLU A 512 9.75 26.35 -6.31
CA GLU A 512 8.48 26.45 -7.04
C GLU A 512 8.58 25.94 -8.48
N THR A 513 7.46 25.46 -9.00
CA THR A 513 7.34 25.14 -10.43
C THR A 513 7.15 26.42 -11.25
N SER A 514 7.85 26.54 -12.38
CA SER A 514 7.70 27.69 -13.28
C SER A 514 6.29 27.76 -13.89
N GLY A 515 5.87 28.97 -14.32
CA GLY A 515 4.72 29.14 -15.19
C GLY A 515 4.95 28.59 -16.62
N PHE A 516 3.88 28.49 -17.41
CA PHE A 516 3.93 27.97 -18.78
C PHE A 516 4.78 28.83 -19.73
N LYS A 517 5.59 28.15 -20.55
CA LYS A 517 6.33 28.74 -21.67
C LYS A 517 6.07 27.98 -22.96
N SER A 518 5.65 28.68 -24.01
CA SER A 518 5.25 28.06 -25.27
C SER A 518 6.41 27.80 -26.23
N PHE A 519 6.33 26.71 -27.00
CA PHE A 519 7.26 26.38 -28.08
C PHE A 519 6.60 25.51 -29.15
N GLU A 520 7.15 25.49 -30.36
CA GLU A 520 6.61 24.73 -31.50
C GLU A 520 7.65 23.75 -32.03
N VAL A 521 7.23 22.51 -32.25
CA VAL A 521 8.04 21.46 -32.85
C VAL A 521 7.66 21.36 -34.32
N GLY A 522 8.59 21.77 -35.18
CA GLY A 522 8.46 21.68 -36.64
C GLY A 522 9.08 20.39 -37.17
N SER A 523 9.82 20.49 -38.29
CA SER A 523 10.51 19.36 -38.92
C SER A 523 12.03 19.32 -38.68
N LYS A 524 12.55 20.21 -37.82
CA LYS A 524 13.98 20.34 -37.54
C LYS A 524 14.22 20.30 -36.03
N PRO A 525 15.35 19.75 -35.57
CA PRO A 525 15.71 19.75 -34.15
C PRO A 525 15.62 21.14 -33.53
N LEU A 526 15.11 21.19 -32.30
CA LEU A 526 14.89 22.42 -31.54
C LEU A 526 15.81 22.44 -30.32
N ASN A 527 16.36 23.61 -29.97
CA ASN A 527 17.11 23.81 -28.74
C ASN A 527 16.38 24.82 -27.84
N LEU A 528 16.08 24.43 -26.61
CA LEU A 528 15.34 25.19 -25.62
C LEU A 528 16.25 25.74 -24.53
N ARG A 529 16.04 27.00 -24.17
CA ARG A 529 16.53 27.57 -22.91
C ARG A 529 15.37 27.62 -21.93
N ALA A 530 15.50 26.89 -20.84
CA ALA A 530 14.50 26.78 -19.78
C ALA A 530 15.05 27.41 -18.49
N GLU A 531 14.16 27.90 -17.62
CA GLU A 531 14.53 28.56 -16.37
C GLU A 531 13.72 27.98 -15.21
N ALA A 532 14.42 27.53 -14.17
CA ALA A 532 13.82 27.01 -12.94
C ALA A 532 13.77 28.11 -11.87
N PRO A 533 12.65 28.26 -11.14
CA PRO A 533 12.60 29.13 -9.96
C PRO A 533 13.62 28.69 -8.90
N SER A 534 14.20 29.67 -8.21
CA SER A 534 15.28 29.47 -7.24
C SER A 534 14.74 29.31 -5.83
N SER A 535 15.27 28.34 -5.08
CA SER A 535 14.94 28.09 -3.67
C SER A 535 15.86 28.88 -2.72
N GLY A 536 15.46 28.99 -1.45
CA GLY A 536 16.38 29.25 -0.34
C GLY A 536 16.75 27.96 0.39
N ARG A 537 17.59 28.05 1.42
CA ARG A 537 18.01 26.91 2.25
C ARG A 537 17.84 27.19 3.74
N VAL A 538 17.44 26.19 4.51
CA VAL A 538 17.45 26.18 5.97
C VAL A 538 18.53 25.22 6.46
N GLU A 539 19.35 25.66 7.42
CA GLU A 539 20.36 24.84 8.10
C GLU A 539 20.00 24.71 9.60
N LEU A 540 19.96 23.48 10.11
CA LEU A 540 19.71 23.16 11.51
C LEU A 540 21.00 22.72 12.22
N VAL A 541 21.17 23.21 13.45
CA VAL A 541 21.99 22.57 14.48
C VAL A 541 21.14 22.37 15.73
N VAL A 542 21.07 21.14 16.23
CA VAL A 542 20.30 20.77 17.43
C VAL A 542 21.19 20.08 18.47
N VAL A 543 20.99 20.42 19.74
CA VAL A 543 21.67 19.82 20.89
C VAL A 543 20.70 19.56 22.03
N ASP A 544 21.08 18.69 22.96
CA ASP A 544 20.37 18.50 24.23
C ASP A 544 20.73 19.58 25.28
N GLN A 545 20.13 19.50 26.46
CA GLN A 545 20.41 20.40 27.60
C GLN A 545 21.87 20.35 28.11
N SER A 546 22.65 19.32 27.75
CA SER A 546 24.08 19.21 28.07
C SER A 546 24.99 19.85 27.00
N GLY A 547 24.42 20.25 25.86
CA GLY A 547 25.13 20.76 24.70
C GLY A 547 25.65 19.66 23.76
N SER A 548 25.21 18.42 23.93
CA SER A 548 25.58 17.29 23.07
C SER A 548 24.65 17.22 21.86
N PRO A 549 25.15 16.91 20.64
CA PRO A 549 24.30 16.74 19.48
C PRO A 549 23.34 15.56 19.65
N VAL A 550 22.14 15.69 19.12
CA VAL A 550 21.08 14.68 19.19
C VAL A 550 20.33 14.58 17.87
N PRO A 551 19.85 13.38 17.47
CA PRO A 551 18.91 13.26 16.36
C PRO A 551 17.60 13.98 16.68
N ALA A 552 17.04 14.67 15.69
CA ALA A 552 15.78 15.41 15.82
C ALA A 552 15.13 15.67 14.45
N LYS A 553 13.80 15.81 14.43
CA LYS A 553 13.00 16.22 13.27
C LYS A 553 12.93 17.74 13.19
N LEU A 554 13.11 18.29 11.98
CA LEU A 554 12.83 19.69 11.62
C LEU A 554 11.56 19.73 10.78
N THR A 555 10.52 20.40 11.28
CA THR A 555 9.29 20.69 10.52
C THR A 555 9.22 22.18 10.22
N ILE A 556 9.08 22.55 8.95
CA ILE A 556 8.93 23.93 8.52
C ILE A 556 7.47 24.23 8.22
N VAL A 557 6.91 25.20 8.93
CA VAL A 557 5.48 25.53 8.88
C VAL A 557 5.28 26.91 8.27
N GLY A 558 4.48 26.99 7.22
CA GLY A 558 4.03 28.24 6.61
C GLY A 558 2.61 28.59 7.02
N GLU A 559 2.17 29.78 6.60
CA GLU A 559 0.79 30.26 6.79
C GLU A 559 0.13 30.56 5.44
N TYR A 560 -1.17 30.28 5.30
CA TYR A 560 -2.00 30.64 4.16
C TYR A 560 -3.33 31.26 4.61
N ALA A 561 -3.94 32.08 3.75
CA ALA A 561 -5.29 32.58 4.00
C ALA A 561 -6.34 31.57 3.49
N PRO A 562 -7.41 31.27 4.26
CA PRO A 562 -8.51 30.44 3.78
C PRO A 562 -9.05 30.93 2.42
N GLN A 563 -9.30 30.00 1.50
CA GLN A 563 -9.88 30.27 0.17
C GLN A 563 -11.26 29.60 0.09
N PRO A 564 -12.37 30.34 0.25
CA PRO A 564 -13.71 29.76 0.23
C PRO A 564 -13.99 29.00 -1.07
N GLY A 565 -14.46 27.75 -0.95
CA GLY A 565 -14.77 26.88 -2.09
C GLY A 565 -13.55 26.30 -2.82
N GLN A 566 -12.36 26.39 -2.24
CA GLN A 566 -11.13 25.75 -2.74
C GLN A 566 -10.49 24.90 -1.64
N THR A 567 -9.92 23.77 -2.05
CA THR A 567 -9.08 22.90 -1.23
C THR A 567 -7.61 23.31 -1.34
N THR A 568 -6.76 22.90 -0.39
CA THR A 568 -5.33 23.25 -0.39
C THR A 568 -4.62 22.80 -1.67
N ARG A 569 -5.00 21.65 -2.24
CA ARG A 569 -4.48 21.17 -3.53
C ARG A 569 -4.76 22.09 -4.72
N ASP A 570 -5.75 22.98 -4.62
CA ASP A 570 -6.12 23.87 -5.74
C ASP A 570 -5.18 25.08 -5.87
N PHE A 571 -4.45 25.44 -4.81
CA PHE A 571 -3.66 26.67 -4.77
C PHE A 571 -2.31 26.60 -4.02
N LEU A 572 -2.10 25.64 -3.12
CA LEU A 572 -0.93 25.59 -2.24
C LEU A 572 0.23 24.77 -2.83
N PHE A 573 -0.09 23.76 -3.65
CA PHE A 573 0.82 22.84 -4.32
C PHE A 573 0.22 22.35 -5.63
N ASP A 574 1.03 21.65 -6.44
CA ASP A 574 0.63 21.12 -7.75
C ASP A 574 1.04 19.65 -7.89
N LEU A 575 0.07 18.75 -7.70
CA LEU A 575 0.28 17.30 -7.77
C LEU A 575 0.52 16.81 -9.20
N GLU A 576 0.01 17.51 -10.22
CA GLU A 576 0.18 17.13 -11.64
C GLU A 576 1.68 17.07 -12.00
N VAL A 577 2.48 17.98 -11.42
CA VAL A 577 3.93 18.03 -11.57
C VAL A 577 4.67 17.36 -10.40
N GLY A 578 3.96 16.62 -9.55
CA GLY A 578 4.48 15.81 -8.46
C GLY A 578 5.05 16.64 -7.30
N GLU A 579 4.53 17.83 -7.02
CA GLU A 579 4.88 18.53 -5.78
C GLU A 579 4.38 17.72 -4.58
N ALA A 580 5.15 17.71 -3.49
CA ALA A 580 4.70 17.03 -2.27
C ALA A 580 3.40 17.66 -1.77
N TRP A 581 2.49 16.83 -1.28
CA TRP A 581 1.32 17.31 -0.55
C TRP A 581 1.78 18.15 0.64
N ARG A 582 1.16 19.33 0.79
CA ARG A 582 1.46 20.23 1.91
C ARG A 582 0.35 20.13 2.93
N THR A 583 0.56 19.23 3.89
CA THR A 583 -0.37 18.95 4.98
C THR A 583 -0.70 20.22 5.74
N SER A 584 -1.97 20.58 5.85
CA SER A 584 -2.42 21.69 6.69
C SER A 584 -2.45 21.28 8.16
N GLU A 585 -2.74 22.23 9.05
CA GLU A 585 -2.99 21.96 10.46
C GLU A 585 -4.33 21.26 10.74
N PHE A 586 -5.15 21.06 9.69
CA PHE A 586 -6.46 20.43 9.81
C PHE A 586 -7.48 21.17 10.71
N ALA A 587 -7.51 22.51 10.67
CA ALA A 587 -8.41 23.35 11.48
C ALA A 587 -9.76 23.71 10.81
N ASN A 588 -10.88 23.53 11.54
CA ASN A 588 -12.25 23.80 11.09
C ASN A 588 -12.50 25.27 10.68
N TYR A 589 -13.52 25.52 9.85
CA TYR A 589 -13.93 26.86 9.42
C TYR A 589 -15.28 27.27 10.01
N GLU A 590 -15.41 28.53 10.40
CA GLU A 590 -16.71 29.20 10.55
C GLU A 590 -16.86 30.28 9.45
N GLU A 591 -18.07 30.51 8.97
CA GLU A 591 -18.33 31.53 7.95
C GLU A 591 -17.89 32.92 8.46
N GLY A 592 -16.88 33.51 7.81
CA GLY A 592 -16.29 34.79 8.20
C GLY A 592 -14.97 34.70 8.97
N ASP A 593 -14.43 33.50 9.22
CA ASP A 593 -13.08 33.35 9.75
C ASP A 593 -12.03 33.87 8.75
N THR A 594 -11.10 34.69 9.25
CA THR A 594 -10.01 35.31 8.49
C THR A 594 -8.63 34.99 9.07
N ALA A 595 -8.56 34.17 10.12
CA ALA A 595 -7.30 33.77 10.72
C ALA A 595 -6.48 32.95 9.72
N PRO A 596 -5.17 33.24 9.57
CA PRO A 596 -4.30 32.43 8.74
C PRO A 596 -4.28 30.99 9.25
N ARG A 597 -4.19 30.06 8.33
CA ARG A 597 -4.05 28.63 8.57
C ARG A 597 -2.63 28.19 8.36
N ARG A 598 -2.20 27.16 9.08
CA ARG A 598 -0.84 26.62 9.00
C ARG A 598 -0.77 25.42 8.07
N TYR A 599 0.39 25.24 7.45
CA TYR A 599 0.72 24.08 6.63
C TYR A 599 2.19 23.72 6.74
N ILE A 600 2.52 22.46 6.50
CA ILE A 600 3.90 21.97 6.46
C ILE A 600 4.46 22.21 5.06
N GLU A 601 5.50 23.04 4.98
CA GLU A 601 6.24 23.32 3.75
C GLU A 601 7.31 22.24 3.47
N GLY A 602 7.86 21.63 4.51
CA GLY A 602 8.83 20.54 4.37
C GLY A 602 9.34 20.00 5.70
N ILE A 603 9.81 18.75 5.67
CA ILE A 603 10.35 18.02 6.82
C ILE A 603 11.74 17.50 6.46
N THR A 604 12.67 17.51 7.42
CA THR A 604 13.97 16.84 7.31
C THR A 604 14.46 16.39 8.68
N PHE A 605 15.43 15.47 8.72
CA PHE A 605 15.89 14.83 9.95
C PHE A 605 17.37 15.08 10.18
N ALA A 606 17.72 15.46 11.41
CA ALA A 606 19.10 15.51 11.87
C ALA A 606 19.52 14.14 12.40
N GLY A 607 20.70 13.67 11.99
CA GLY A 607 21.29 12.44 12.49
C GLY A 607 21.97 12.61 13.86
N ALA A 608 22.82 11.65 14.23
CA ALA A 608 23.57 11.66 15.50
C ALA A 608 24.49 12.88 15.69
N ASP A 609 24.84 13.60 14.62
CA ASP A 609 25.65 14.81 14.67
C ASP A 609 24.84 16.10 14.92
N GLY A 610 23.52 15.98 15.02
CA GLY A 610 22.60 17.08 15.31
C GLY A 610 22.49 18.09 14.18
N ARG A 611 22.71 17.70 12.91
CA ARG A 611 22.68 18.61 11.76
C ARG A 611 21.72 18.12 10.68
N ALA A 612 20.97 19.06 10.10
CA ALA A 612 20.11 18.82 8.94
C ALA A 612 20.06 20.06 8.05
N HIS A 613 19.60 19.90 6.81
CA HIS A 613 19.31 21.02 5.93
C HIS A 613 18.20 20.67 4.94
N ILE A 614 17.46 21.68 4.49
CA ILE A 614 16.40 21.54 3.50
C ILE A 614 16.35 22.76 2.58
N ASN A 615 16.07 22.56 1.29
CA ASN A 615 15.85 23.63 0.32
C ASN A 615 14.34 23.88 0.21
N LEU A 616 13.92 25.15 0.24
CA LEU A 616 12.51 25.53 0.31
C LEU A 616 12.17 26.71 -0.58
N ARG A 617 10.87 26.91 -0.84
CA ARG A 617 10.38 28.12 -1.50
C ARG A 617 10.74 29.36 -0.67
N PRO A 618 11.07 30.50 -1.30
CA PRO A 618 11.24 31.75 -0.56
C PRO A 618 9.94 32.15 0.15
N GLY A 619 10.02 32.49 1.43
CA GLY A 619 8.83 32.76 2.25
C GLY A 619 9.15 33.01 3.71
N ASN A 620 8.13 33.37 4.48
CA ASN A 620 8.19 33.46 5.94
C ASN A 620 7.61 32.17 6.53
N TYR A 621 8.35 31.56 7.44
CA TYR A 621 7.99 30.28 8.04
C TYR A 621 8.30 30.28 9.54
N THR A 622 7.78 29.29 10.25
CA THR A 622 8.21 28.91 11.60
C THR A 622 8.86 27.53 11.53
N ALA A 623 10.10 27.43 12.02
CA ALA A 623 10.80 26.17 12.16
C ALA A 623 10.49 25.55 13.52
N TYR A 624 10.02 24.31 13.53
CA TYR A 624 9.81 23.49 14.72
C TYR A 624 10.84 22.37 14.77
N VAL A 625 11.42 22.13 15.95
CA VAL A 625 12.39 21.06 16.17
C VAL A 625 11.93 20.17 17.32
N SER A 626 11.80 18.88 17.06
CA SER A 626 11.29 17.88 18.01
C SER A 626 12.13 16.61 17.99
N ARG A 627 12.17 15.89 19.13
CA ARG A 627 12.69 14.52 19.24
C ARG A 627 11.58 13.53 19.67
N GLY A 628 10.34 13.83 19.29
CA GLY A 628 9.17 13.04 19.70
C GLY A 628 8.61 13.44 21.06
N THR A 629 7.70 12.62 21.58
CA THR A 629 6.77 12.98 22.68
C THR A 629 7.40 13.05 24.05
N GLU A 630 8.64 12.57 24.22
CA GLU A 630 9.37 12.69 25.49
C GLU A 630 10.07 14.05 25.68
N TYR A 631 10.19 14.83 24.60
CA TYR A 631 11.04 16.01 24.54
C TYR A 631 10.24 17.30 24.32
N SER A 632 10.84 18.42 24.74
CA SER A 632 10.30 19.77 24.50
C SER A 632 10.21 20.10 23.00
N LEU A 633 9.19 20.87 22.60
CA LEU A 633 9.04 21.37 21.23
C LEU A 633 9.70 22.76 21.07
N PHE A 634 10.83 22.84 20.37
CA PHE A 634 11.47 24.13 20.05
C PHE A 634 10.81 24.79 18.83
N SER A 635 10.66 26.12 18.85
CA SER A 635 10.19 26.89 17.69
C SER A 635 10.99 28.18 17.44
N GLN A 636 11.17 28.54 16.16
CA GLN A 636 11.85 29.77 15.73
C GLN A 636 11.25 30.30 14.42
N ALA A 637 10.83 31.57 14.40
CA ALA A 637 10.45 32.24 13.15
C ALA A 637 11.67 32.44 12.24
N ILE A 638 11.52 32.16 10.94
CA ILE A 638 12.58 32.26 9.93
C ILE A 638 12.07 32.93 8.65
N GLU A 639 12.96 33.65 7.97
CA GLU A 639 12.75 34.19 6.63
C GLU A 639 13.68 33.45 5.65
N VAL A 640 13.10 32.78 4.67
CA VAL A 640 13.82 32.10 3.60
C VAL A 640 13.80 33.02 2.38
N THR A 641 14.97 33.53 2.01
CA THR A 641 15.13 34.38 0.82
C THR A 641 15.69 33.59 -0.35
N THR A 642 15.40 34.02 -1.57
CA THR A 642 15.92 33.40 -2.80
C THR A 642 17.44 33.32 -2.79
N GLY A 643 17.99 32.10 -2.88
CA GLY A 643 19.44 31.84 -2.80
C GLY A 643 20.08 32.10 -1.43
N GLY A 644 19.29 32.46 -0.41
CA GLY A 644 19.74 32.74 0.94
C GLY A 644 19.77 31.50 1.85
N ILE A 645 20.45 31.63 3.00
CA ILE A 645 20.52 30.59 4.04
C ILE A 645 19.92 31.12 5.35
N ALA A 646 18.84 30.52 5.80
CA ALA A 646 18.28 30.69 7.15
C ALA A 646 18.91 29.66 8.11
N ARG A 647 19.22 30.07 9.35
CA ARG A 647 19.85 29.19 10.35
C ARG A 647 18.98 29.00 11.58
N VAL A 648 18.82 27.76 12.00
CA VAL A 648 18.09 27.34 13.20
C VAL A 648 19.08 26.71 14.17
N GLN A 649 19.08 27.19 15.41
CA GLN A 649 19.87 26.61 16.51
C GLN A 649 18.91 26.23 17.62
N ALA A 650 18.70 24.93 17.81
CA ALA A 650 17.74 24.40 18.75
C ALA A 650 18.44 23.74 19.94
N THR A 651 17.84 23.91 21.12
CA THR A 651 18.15 23.10 22.31
C THR A 651 16.86 22.44 22.74
N ILE A 652 16.86 21.10 22.82
CA ILE A 652 15.71 20.31 23.22
C ILE A 652 15.97 19.65 24.57
N GLU A 653 14.96 19.64 25.44
CA GLU A 653 15.03 19.11 26.79
C GLU A 653 14.21 17.82 26.89
N HIS A 654 14.76 16.80 27.55
CA HIS A 654 14.01 15.58 27.89
C HIS A 654 13.07 15.88 29.07
N GLN A 655 11.78 16.02 28.79
CA GLN A 655 10.74 16.42 29.75
C GLN A 655 10.03 15.22 30.39
N MET A 656 9.70 14.18 29.62
CA MET A 656 9.00 12.99 30.12
C MET A 656 9.98 11.85 30.47
N LYS A 657 10.40 11.76 31.74
CA LYS A 657 11.33 10.70 32.18
C LYS A 657 10.57 9.53 32.80
N VAL A 658 10.58 8.39 32.12
CA VAL A 658 9.89 7.17 32.58
C VAL A 658 10.90 6.12 33.03
N GLU A 659 11.23 6.08 34.32
CA GLU A 659 12.30 5.23 34.85
C GLU A 659 12.06 3.72 34.60
N GLY A 660 13.07 3.06 34.03
CA GLY A 660 13.07 1.61 33.80
C GLY A 660 12.29 1.12 32.57
N TYR A 661 11.67 2.02 31.82
CA TYR A 661 11.01 1.73 30.55
C TYR A 661 11.89 2.11 29.36
N LEU A 662 11.75 1.37 28.28
CA LEU A 662 12.14 1.81 26.94
C LEU A 662 10.89 1.96 26.10
N ASN A 663 10.95 2.82 25.09
CA ASN A 663 9.88 2.99 24.12
C ASN A 663 10.23 2.35 22.77
N GLY A 664 9.24 1.80 22.07
CA GLY A 664 9.48 1.10 20.82
C GLY A 664 8.31 1.02 19.86
N ASP A 665 8.66 0.83 18.59
CA ASP A 665 7.72 0.65 17.48
C ASP A 665 8.04 -0.69 16.81
N PHE A 666 7.06 -1.60 16.85
CA PHE A 666 7.26 -3.01 16.51
C PHE A 666 6.70 -3.37 15.13
N HIS A 667 6.20 -2.39 14.37
CA HIS A 667 5.66 -2.58 13.04
C HIS A 667 5.99 -1.37 12.16
N MET A 668 6.95 -1.54 11.24
CA MET A 668 7.36 -0.51 10.28
C MET A 668 8.11 -1.09 9.08
N HIS A 669 8.07 -0.35 7.97
CA HIS A 669 8.56 -0.78 6.67
C HIS A 669 9.70 0.11 6.17
N ALA A 670 10.58 -0.46 5.36
CA ALA A 670 11.62 0.23 4.62
C ALA A 670 11.79 -0.45 3.26
N GLN A 671 12.89 -0.18 2.56
CA GLN A 671 13.16 -0.70 1.22
C GLN A 671 13.13 -2.24 1.06
N GLY A 672 13.06 -3.02 2.15
CA GLY A 672 12.86 -4.48 2.07
C GLY A 672 11.41 -4.87 1.80
N SER A 673 10.47 -3.95 2.02
CA SER A 673 9.04 -4.11 1.75
C SER A 673 8.71 -3.69 0.32
N ILE A 674 7.75 -4.37 -0.32
CA ILE A 674 7.37 -4.10 -1.71
C ILE A 674 6.68 -2.75 -1.91
N ASP A 675 6.07 -2.24 -0.85
CA ASP A 675 5.28 -1.01 -0.79
C ASP A 675 5.99 0.14 -0.08
N SER A 676 7.21 -0.09 0.46
CA SER A 676 8.05 0.97 1.01
C SER A 676 9.32 1.17 0.18
N GLY A 677 9.54 2.44 -0.16
CA GLY A 677 10.72 2.88 -0.86
C GLY A 677 11.86 3.37 0.03
N LEU A 678 11.67 3.37 1.35
CA LEU A 678 12.53 4.16 2.24
C LEU A 678 13.90 3.51 2.43
N ASP A 679 14.99 4.23 2.14
CA ASP A 679 16.35 3.74 2.39
C ASP A 679 16.56 3.43 3.87
N TYR A 680 17.21 2.31 4.18
CA TYR A 680 17.42 1.89 5.57
C TYR A 680 18.18 2.91 6.42
N ASN A 681 19.08 3.73 5.85
CA ASN A 681 19.75 4.81 6.59
C ASN A 681 18.75 5.92 6.94
N GLU A 682 17.90 6.29 6.00
CA GLU A 682 16.87 7.30 6.24
C GLU A 682 15.86 6.81 7.28
N ARG A 683 15.42 5.55 7.20
CA ARG A 683 14.54 4.92 8.21
C ARG A 683 15.12 4.98 9.62
N VAL A 684 16.38 4.57 9.82
CA VAL A 684 16.96 4.59 11.18
C VAL A 684 17.19 6.01 11.69
N ILE A 685 17.49 6.97 10.79
CA ILE A 685 17.65 8.38 11.16
C ILE A 685 16.29 8.98 11.56
N SER A 686 15.23 8.76 10.77
CA SER A 686 13.91 9.30 11.05
C SER A 686 13.37 8.76 12.37
N VAL A 687 13.46 7.45 12.60
CA VAL A 687 12.97 6.84 13.84
C VAL A 687 13.76 7.31 15.06
N ALA A 688 15.10 7.40 14.96
CA ALA A 688 15.91 7.95 16.04
C ALA A 688 15.60 9.43 16.30
N ALA A 689 15.21 10.18 15.28
CA ALA A 689 14.78 11.57 15.37
C ALA A 689 13.39 11.73 15.99
N GLU A 690 12.53 10.70 16.00
CA GLU A 690 11.26 10.65 16.75
C GLU A 690 11.42 10.15 18.20
N GLY A 691 12.66 9.96 18.66
CA GLY A 691 12.97 9.57 20.04
C GLY A 691 12.61 8.13 20.39
N VAL A 692 12.48 7.24 19.40
CA VAL A 692 12.22 5.82 19.64
C VAL A 692 13.51 5.10 20.07
N ASP A 693 13.45 4.31 21.15
CA ASP A 693 14.62 3.57 21.67
C ASP A 693 14.83 2.24 20.96
N VAL A 694 13.74 1.54 20.63
CA VAL A 694 13.77 0.17 20.08
C VAL A 694 12.82 0.01 18.90
N VAL A 695 13.30 -0.56 17.80
CA VAL A 695 12.46 -0.89 16.63
C VAL A 695 12.52 -2.37 16.30
N VAL A 696 11.43 -2.91 15.75
CA VAL A 696 11.45 -4.21 15.06
C VAL A 696 11.40 -3.94 13.55
N ALA A 697 12.30 -4.55 12.79
CA ALA A 697 12.33 -4.42 11.34
C ALA A 697 11.39 -5.46 10.71
N THR A 698 10.21 -5.05 10.26
CA THR A 698 9.11 -5.94 9.86
C THR A 698 8.71 -5.75 8.40
N ASP A 699 9.68 -5.70 7.49
CA ASP A 699 9.40 -5.61 6.05
C ASP A 699 8.55 -6.79 5.57
N HIS A 700 7.65 -6.54 4.59
CA HIS A 700 6.74 -7.57 4.07
C HIS A 700 7.51 -8.73 3.44
N ASN A 701 7.26 -9.94 3.94
CA ASN A 701 7.79 -11.18 3.40
C ASN A 701 9.33 -11.18 3.25
N PHE A 702 10.04 -10.30 3.98
CA PHE A 702 11.48 -10.11 3.93
C PHE A 702 12.04 -9.89 5.34
N ILE A 703 12.97 -10.75 5.79
CA ILE A 703 13.54 -10.64 7.15
C ILE A 703 14.64 -9.57 7.18
N SER A 704 14.37 -8.41 7.76
CA SER A 704 15.28 -7.25 7.77
C SER A 704 16.11 -7.08 9.05
N ASP A 705 17.28 -6.45 8.91
CA ASP A 705 18.16 -6.08 10.04
C ASP A 705 18.64 -4.64 9.90
N TYR A 706 18.19 -3.77 10.81
CA TYR A 706 18.55 -2.35 10.83
C TYR A 706 19.85 -2.06 11.60
N MET A 707 20.40 -3.03 12.35
CA MET A 707 21.61 -2.80 13.16
C MET A 707 22.80 -2.28 12.34
N PRO A 708 23.13 -2.82 11.14
CA PRO A 708 24.23 -2.32 10.33
C PRO A 708 24.10 -0.82 9.99
N TYR A 709 22.87 -0.36 9.74
CA TYR A 709 22.57 1.02 9.38
C TYR A 709 22.60 1.93 10.61
N ILE A 710 22.16 1.44 11.78
CA ILE A 710 22.33 2.14 13.07
C ILE A 710 23.82 2.38 13.34
N TYR A 711 24.68 1.36 13.17
CA TYR A 711 26.13 1.50 13.34
C TYR A 711 26.74 2.49 12.35
N ARG A 712 26.30 2.45 11.08
CA ARG A 712 26.81 3.33 10.01
C ARG A 712 26.53 4.80 10.30
N ASN A 713 25.36 5.10 10.87
CA ASN A 713 24.89 6.46 11.16
C ASN A 713 25.25 6.93 12.59
N ASN A 714 26.02 6.14 13.35
CA ASN A 714 26.41 6.42 14.74
C ASN A 714 25.21 6.58 15.70
N LEU A 715 24.12 5.85 15.45
CA LEU A 715 22.87 5.95 16.19
C LEU A 715 22.76 5.00 17.38
N GLN A 716 23.77 4.15 17.64
CA GLN A 716 23.76 3.18 18.74
C GLN A 716 23.39 3.79 20.11
N PRO A 717 23.82 5.03 20.47
CA PRO A 717 23.41 5.66 21.74
C PRO A 717 21.91 5.97 21.86
N PHE A 718 21.19 5.97 20.75
CA PHE A 718 19.81 6.46 20.67
C PHE A 718 18.82 5.38 20.24
N LEU A 719 19.28 4.36 19.52
CA LEU A 719 18.39 3.41 18.85
C LEU A 719 18.99 2.00 18.84
N ARG A 720 18.15 1.02 19.15
CA ARG A 720 18.39 -0.41 18.98
C ARG A 720 17.37 -0.99 18.01
N SER A 721 17.75 -2.02 17.27
CA SER A 721 16.80 -2.78 16.44
C SER A 721 16.79 -4.26 16.77
N ILE A 722 15.64 -4.88 16.51
CA ILE A 722 15.38 -6.30 16.58
C ILE A 722 14.98 -6.77 15.18
N VAL A 723 15.53 -7.91 14.78
CA VAL A 723 15.22 -8.56 13.50
C VAL A 723 13.81 -9.13 13.57
N GLY A 724 12.96 -8.76 12.62
CA GLY A 724 11.60 -9.26 12.50
C GLY A 724 11.20 -9.51 11.06
N LEU A 725 9.92 -9.72 10.88
CA LEU A 725 9.22 -9.97 9.62
C LEU A 725 7.77 -9.59 9.83
N GLU A 726 7.17 -8.92 8.86
CA GLU A 726 5.73 -9.03 8.68
C GLU A 726 5.47 -10.07 7.59
N LEU A 727 4.83 -11.17 7.96
CA LEU A 727 4.36 -12.14 6.99
C LEU A 727 2.99 -11.68 6.51
N THR A 728 2.96 -11.20 5.28
CA THR A 728 1.78 -10.69 4.60
C THR A 728 1.20 -11.77 3.73
N THR A 729 -0.03 -12.16 4.04
CA THR A 729 -0.78 -13.14 3.29
C THR A 729 -2.05 -12.48 2.74
N PHE A 730 -2.32 -12.66 1.46
CA PHE A 730 -3.59 -12.22 0.85
C PHE A 730 -4.78 -13.10 1.24
N GLU A 731 -4.52 -14.14 2.04
CA GLU A 731 -5.52 -15.15 2.44
C GLU A 731 -5.81 -15.10 3.94
N ALA A 732 -4.81 -15.07 4.81
CA ALA A 732 -4.99 -15.27 6.25
C ALA A 732 -4.63 -14.03 7.09
N GLY A 733 -4.25 -12.92 6.47
CA GLY A 733 -3.97 -11.65 7.13
C GLY A 733 -2.48 -11.44 7.35
N HIS A 734 -2.16 -10.51 8.24
CA HIS A 734 -0.81 -10.01 8.46
C HIS A 734 -0.29 -10.35 9.85
N PHE A 735 0.94 -10.87 9.91
CA PHE A 735 1.52 -11.35 11.15
C PHE A 735 2.95 -10.89 11.34
N ASN A 736 3.22 -10.14 12.41
CA ASN A 736 4.58 -9.88 12.84
C ASN A 736 5.16 -11.08 13.59
N ALA A 737 6.41 -11.40 13.29
CA ALA A 737 7.20 -12.36 14.07
C ALA A 737 8.58 -11.81 14.43
N PHE A 738 8.95 -11.89 15.71
CA PHE A 738 10.25 -11.44 16.20
C PHE A 738 10.60 -12.06 17.57
N PRO A 739 11.89 -12.21 17.94
CA PRO A 739 13.08 -11.93 17.14
C PRO A 739 13.48 -13.10 16.23
N LEU A 740 13.74 -12.84 14.94
CA LEU A 740 14.02 -13.88 13.95
C LEU A 740 15.50 -14.05 13.60
N ARG A 741 15.83 -15.18 12.96
CA ARG A 741 17.13 -15.42 12.31
C ARG A 741 17.07 -15.02 10.84
N GLN A 742 18.12 -14.37 10.36
CA GLN A 742 18.29 -14.13 8.92
C GLN A 742 19.03 -15.28 8.25
N ASP A 743 18.50 -15.73 7.11
CA ASP A 743 19.24 -16.49 6.12
C ASP A 743 19.79 -15.54 5.05
N ILE A 744 21.04 -15.09 5.24
CA ILE A 744 21.72 -14.21 4.28
C ILE A 744 21.94 -14.86 2.90
N THR A 745 21.71 -16.17 2.78
CA THR A 745 21.82 -16.93 1.53
C THR A 745 20.50 -17.10 0.80
N SER A 746 19.41 -16.50 1.28
CA SER A 746 18.14 -16.33 0.57
C SER A 746 17.93 -14.86 0.20
N MET A 747 17.32 -14.57 -0.95
CA MET A 747 16.93 -13.22 -1.34
C MET A 747 15.97 -12.58 -0.33
N ASN A 748 14.91 -13.30 0.07
CA ASN A 748 13.94 -12.83 1.07
C ASN A 748 14.41 -12.99 2.53
N ARG A 749 15.70 -13.29 2.72
CA ARG A 749 16.38 -13.43 4.02
C ARG A 749 15.82 -14.53 4.94
N GLY A 750 15.08 -15.49 4.40
CA GLY A 750 14.57 -16.65 5.14
C GLY A 750 13.07 -16.62 5.42
N SER A 751 12.33 -15.67 4.84
CA SER A 751 10.86 -15.69 4.86
C SER A 751 10.29 -16.93 4.13
N MET A 752 9.02 -17.26 4.40
CA MET A 752 8.38 -18.51 4.04
C MET A 752 7.23 -18.36 3.01
N ALA A 753 6.84 -19.47 2.40
CA ALA A 753 5.63 -19.56 1.58
C ALA A 753 4.38 -19.62 2.49
N TRP A 754 3.30 -18.99 2.06
CA TRP A 754 2.07 -18.83 2.85
C TRP A 754 0.79 -19.23 2.10
N GLN A 755 0.86 -19.38 0.78
CA GLN A 755 -0.28 -19.70 -0.08
C GLN A 755 -0.88 -21.06 0.28
N ASP A 756 -2.21 -21.12 0.45
CA ASP A 756 -2.95 -22.33 0.84
C ASP A 756 -2.47 -22.93 2.19
N VAL A 757 -1.80 -22.15 3.05
CA VAL A 757 -1.31 -22.60 4.36
C VAL A 757 -2.27 -22.15 5.47
N PRO A 758 -2.81 -23.06 6.29
CA PRO A 758 -3.64 -22.68 7.44
C PRO A 758 -2.88 -21.85 8.49
N PRO A 759 -3.52 -20.88 9.16
CA PRO A 759 -2.89 -20.01 10.15
C PRO A 759 -2.06 -20.71 11.24
N GLN A 760 -2.53 -21.85 11.79
CA GLN A 760 -1.75 -22.57 12.80
C GLN A 760 -0.38 -23.02 12.28
N GLN A 761 -0.31 -23.48 11.02
CA GLN A 761 0.96 -23.91 10.42
C GLN A 761 1.87 -22.70 10.14
N ILE A 762 1.28 -21.55 9.81
CA ILE A 762 2.00 -20.29 9.68
C ILE A 762 2.65 -19.92 11.03
N PHE A 763 1.88 -19.92 12.12
CA PHE A 763 2.38 -19.54 13.44
C PHE A 763 3.48 -20.49 13.94
N ASP A 764 3.31 -21.79 13.72
CA ASP A 764 4.33 -22.80 14.05
C ASP A 764 5.63 -22.53 13.28
N ALA A 765 5.54 -22.27 11.97
CA ALA A 765 6.70 -22.00 11.13
C ALA A 765 7.40 -20.68 11.49
N LEU A 766 6.65 -19.62 11.79
CA LEU A 766 7.20 -18.35 12.26
C LEU A 766 7.99 -18.53 13.57
N ARG A 767 7.48 -19.33 14.51
CA ARG A 767 8.19 -19.67 15.75
C ARG A 767 9.46 -20.49 15.50
N GLU A 768 9.45 -21.40 14.52
CA GLU A 768 10.65 -22.15 14.14
C GLU A 768 11.79 -21.25 13.62
N LEU A 769 11.46 -20.11 13.00
CA LEU A 769 12.45 -19.12 12.55
C LEU A 769 13.11 -18.34 13.70
N GLY A 770 12.53 -18.40 14.91
CA GLY A 770 12.98 -17.73 16.12
C GLY A 770 14.47 -17.83 16.42
N SER A 771 15.11 -16.68 16.68
CA SER A 771 16.52 -16.60 17.07
C SER A 771 16.78 -17.04 18.51
N LEU A 772 15.76 -16.96 19.37
CA LEU A 772 15.79 -17.40 20.77
C LEU A 772 15.08 -18.75 20.98
N GLY A 773 14.56 -19.36 19.90
CA GLY A 773 13.77 -20.58 19.90
C GLY A 773 12.25 -20.33 19.84
N PRO A 774 11.45 -21.40 19.58
CA PRO A 774 10.01 -21.27 19.35
C PRO A 774 9.23 -20.62 20.48
N ASP A 775 9.50 -20.99 21.74
CA ASP A 775 8.80 -20.46 22.92
C ASP A 775 9.20 -19.00 23.27
N ARG A 776 10.21 -18.46 22.58
CA ARG A 776 10.76 -17.11 22.79
C ARG A 776 10.67 -16.27 21.53
N THR A 777 9.65 -16.55 20.72
CA THR A 777 9.31 -15.80 19.50
C THR A 777 7.88 -15.29 19.66
N ILE A 778 7.72 -13.98 19.54
CA ILE A 778 6.42 -13.32 19.55
C ILE A 778 5.82 -13.47 18.17
N VAL A 779 4.60 -13.99 18.12
CA VAL A 779 3.71 -13.87 16.96
C VAL A 779 2.64 -12.84 17.31
N GLN A 780 2.55 -11.78 16.53
CA GLN A 780 1.59 -10.69 16.69
C GLN A 780 0.64 -10.68 15.50
N VAL A 781 -0.67 -10.58 15.77
CA VAL A 781 -1.67 -10.26 14.75
C VAL A 781 -1.68 -8.76 14.52
N ASN A 782 -1.38 -8.33 13.30
CA ASN A 782 -1.36 -6.91 12.93
C ASN A 782 -2.76 -6.46 12.51
N HIS A 783 -3.06 -5.16 12.75
CA HIS A 783 -4.28 -4.45 12.34
C HIS A 783 -5.50 -5.40 12.07
N PRO A 784 -6.03 -6.08 13.11
CA PRO A 784 -6.82 -7.31 12.97
C PRO A 784 -8.18 -7.11 12.32
N ARG A 785 -8.70 -5.88 12.37
CA ARG A 785 -9.98 -5.44 11.77
C ARG A 785 -9.78 -4.57 10.54
N ASP A 786 -8.57 -4.55 9.97
CA ASP A 786 -8.41 -4.06 8.61
C ASP A 786 -9.30 -4.88 7.67
N SER A 787 -9.81 -4.26 6.62
CA SER A 787 -10.90 -4.78 5.79
C SER A 787 -10.52 -6.11 5.12
N LEU A 788 -9.64 -6.07 4.12
CA LEU A 788 -9.20 -7.27 3.39
C LEU A 788 -8.04 -7.97 4.07
N LEU A 789 -7.23 -7.25 4.85
CA LEU A 789 -5.95 -7.74 5.39
C LEU A 789 -6.06 -8.10 6.88
N GLY A 790 -7.16 -7.73 7.53
CA GLY A 790 -7.39 -7.99 8.95
C GLY A 790 -7.76 -9.45 9.17
N TYR A 791 -6.96 -10.12 9.99
CA TYR A 791 -7.12 -11.54 10.28
C TYR A 791 -8.52 -11.89 10.83
N PHE A 792 -9.11 -11.00 11.64
CA PHE A 792 -10.42 -11.26 12.26
C PHE A 792 -11.56 -11.11 11.26
N ASN A 793 -11.45 -10.20 10.29
CA ASN A 793 -12.46 -10.02 9.25
C ASN A 793 -12.43 -11.19 8.25
N GLN A 794 -11.24 -11.57 7.77
CA GLN A 794 -11.08 -12.68 6.83
C GLN A 794 -11.57 -14.04 7.37
N HIS A 795 -11.49 -14.26 8.68
CA HIS A 795 -11.97 -15.48 9.33
C HIS A 795 -13.35 -15.34 9.99
N TYR A 796 -14.07 -14.24 9.77
CA TYR A 796 -15.38 -13.97 10.36
C TYR A 796 -15.42 -14.16 11.88
N VAL A 797 -14.42 -13.60 12.57
CA VAL A 797 -14.40 -13.60 14.04
C VAL A 797 -15.48 -12.65 14.53
N ASN A 798 -16.49 -13.20 15.19
CA ASN A 798 -17.59 -12.43 15.76
C ASN A 798 -17.07 -11.54 16.89
N ALA A 799 -17.31 -10.23 16.77
CA ALA A 799 -16.74 -9.22 17.67
C ALA A 799 -17.22 -9.32 19.14
N LEU A 800 -18.41 -9.89 19.36
CA LEU A 800 -19.02 -10.01 20.68
C LEU A 800 -18.69 -11.33 21.38
N THR A 801 -18.19 -12.34 20.66
CA THR A 801 -17.88 -13.66 21.23
C THR A 801 -16.41 -14.06 21.08
N GLY A 802 -15.68 -13.48 20.11
CA GLY A 802 -14.31 -13.86 19.76
C GLY A 802 -14.20 -15.22 19.07
N VAL A 803 -15.31 -15.75 18.54
CA VAL A 803 -15.39 -17.03 17.84
C VAL A 803 -15.53 -16.81 16.34
N ALA A 804 -14.82 -17.59 15.53
CA ALA A 804 -14.95 -17.57 14.08
C ALA A 804 -16.22 -18.32 13.64
N ASP A 805 -17.16 -17.60 13.01
CA ASP A 805 -18.44 -18.14 12.55
C ASP A 805 -18.59 -17.93 11.04
N LEU A 806 -18.56 -19.02 10.26
CA LEU A 806 -18.65 -18.92 8.80
C LEU A 806 -20.11 -18.63 8.35
N PRO A 807 -20.37 -17.57 7.57
CA PRO A 807 -21.72 -17.22 7.10
C PRO A 807 -22.40 -18.34 6.31
N VAL A 808 -21.62 -19.14 5.58
CA VAL A 808 -22.12 -20.32 4.85
C VAL A 808 -22.79 -21.34 5.77
N ASN A 809 -22.51 -21.38 7.07
CA ASN A 809 -23.13 -22.35 7.98
C ASN A 809 -24.49 -21.88 8.52
N THR A 810 -24.70 -20.56 8.61
CA THR A 810 -25.86 -19.94 9.27
C THR A 810 -26.90 -19.40 8.30
N ALA A 811 -26.49 -18.98 7.09
CA ALA A 811 -27.39 -18.38 6.11
C ALA A 811 -28.45 -19.36 5.56
N GLU A 812 -29.64 -18.82 5.26
CA GLU A 812 -30.78 -19.54 4.66
C GLU A 812 -31.24 -18.88 3.34
N GLY A 813 -32.07 -19.57 2.55
CA GLY A 813 -32.72 -18.97 1.38
C GLY A 813 -31.74 -18.46 0.30
N THR A 814 -31.98 -17.24 -0.20
CA THR A 814 -31.12 -16.55 -1.17
C THR A 814 -29.79 -16.12 -0.56
N ASP A 815 -29.76 -15.81 0.73
CA ASP A 815 -28.57 -15.36 1.44
C ASP A 815 -27.55 -16.49 1.58
N LYS A 816 -28.02 -17.74 1.65
CA LYS A 816 -27.15 -18.92 1.58
C LYS A 816 -26.39 -18.99 0.26
N ILE A 817 -26.99 -18.60 -0.86
CA ILE A 817 -26.32 -18.60 -2.17
C ILE A 817 -25.25 -17.50 -2.17
N ILE A 818 -25.61 -16.29 -1.71
CA ILE A 818 -24.69 -15.15 -1.61
C ILE A 818 -23.49 -15.52 -0.72
N ALA A 819 -23.74 -15.99 0.50
CA ALA A 819 -22.71 -16.43 1.43
C ALA A 819 -21.81 -17.52 0.84
N THR A 820 -22.35 -18.45 0.05
CA THR A 820 -21.55 -19.53 -0.57
C THR A 820 -20.63 -19.02 -1.67
N VAL A 821 -21.06 -18.03 -2.47
CA VAL A 821 -20.26 -17.48 -3.57
C VAL A 821 -19.29 -16.39 -3.12
N SER A 822 -19.54 -15.75 -1.98
CA SER A 822 -18.65 -14.74 -1.38
C SER A 822 -17.71 -15.29 -0.30
N SER A 823 -17.94 -16.50 0.22
CA SER A 823 -17.08 -17.09 1.24
C SER A 823 -15.66 -17.33 0.71
N PRO A 824 -14.62 -16.90 1.45
CA PRO A 824 -13.26 -17.38 1.29
C PRO A 824 -13.22 -18.90 1.25
N ASN A 825 -12.32 -19.43 0.42
CA ASN A 825 -12.27 -20.85 0.10
C ASN A 825 -10.83 -21.34 0.05
N GLY A 826 -10.65 -22.65 0.22
CA GLY A 826 -9.34 -23.28 0.29
C GLY A 826 -8.88 -23.58 1.71
N PRO A 827 -7.77 -24.34 1.85
CA PRO A 827 -7.26 -24.82 3.12
C PRO A 827 -6.75 -23.70 4.04
N ALA A 828 -6.45 -22.51 3.52
CA ALA A 828 -6.08 -21.35 4.34
C ALA A 828 -7.23 -20.88 5.23
N PHE A 829 -8.50 -21.03 4.80
CA PHE A 829 -9.69 -20.48 5.48
C PHE A 829 -10.61 -21.52 6.11
N VAL A 830 -10.83 -22.63 5.39
CA VAL A 830 -11.89 -23.58 5.75
C VAL A 830 -11.46 -25.02 5.57
N ARG A 831 -11.97 -25.88 6.46
CA ARG A 831 -11.90 -27.34 6.35
C ARG A 831 -13.30 -27.90 6.18
N ARG A 832 -13.50 -28.74 5.17
CA ARG A 832 -14.76 -29.47 4.98
C ARG A 832 -14.83 -30.69 5.89
N ASN A 833 -15.92 -30.80 6.64
CA ASN A 833 -16.21 -31.92 7.53
C ASN A 833 -16.86 -33.09 6.77
N ASP A 834 -16.84 -34.28 7.39
CA ASP A 834 -17.45 -35.51 6.84
C ASP A 834 -18.97 -35.40 6.63
N ASP A 835 -19.63 -34.51 7.38
CA ASP A 835 -21.07 -34.25 7.30
C ASP A 835 -21.45 -33.20 6.24
N GLY A 836 -20.46 -32.64 5.54
CA GLY A 836 -20.63 -31.62 4.51
C GLY A 836 -20.64 -30.17 5.00
N THR A 837 -20.51 -29.93 6.31
CA THR A 837 -20.32 -28.58 6.87
C THR A 837 -18.89 -28.08 6.70
N TYR A 838 -18.67 -26.77 6.89
CA TYR A 838 -17.35 -26.16 6.86
C TYR A 838 -16.95 -25.66 8.25
N GLU A 839 -15.68 -25.81 8.61
CA GLU A 839 -15.08 -25.31 9.85
C GLU A 839 -13.99 -24.29 9.50
N SER A 840 -13.91 -23.17 10.24
CA SER A 840 -12.84 -22.17 10.06
C SER A 840 -11.49 -22.75 10.50
N THR A 841 -10.42 -22.44 9.77
CA THR A 841 -9.03 -22.77 10.12
C THR A 841 -8.36 -21.70 10.99
N PHE A 842 -9.13 -20.75 11.51
CA PHE A 842 -8.68 -19.75 12.47
C PHE A 842 -7.87 -20.39 13.60
N SER A 843 -6.75 -19.75 13.95
CA SER A 843 -5.90 -20.11 15.07
C SER A 843 -5.83 -18.93 16.03
N ASP A 844 -6.00 -19.22 17.30
CA ASP A 844 -5.83 -18.27 18.40
C ASP A 844 -4.44 -18.34 19.04
N ASP A 845 -3.50 -19.02 18.37
CA ASP A 845 -2.18 -19.35 18.88
C ASP A 845 -1.13 -18.25 18.63
N PHE A 846 -1.50 -17.01 18.90
CA PHE A 846 -0.64 -15.82 18.84
C PHE A 846 -0.42 -15.22 20.24
N ASP A 847 0.57 -14.33 20.37
CA ASP A 847 1.02 -13.75 21.65
C ASP A 847 0.51 -12.31 21.86
N ALA A 848 0.37 -11.54 20.79
CA ALA A 848 -0.01 -10.14 20.82
C ALA A 848 -1.01 -9.77 19.72
N ILE A 849 -1.75 -8.68 19.96
CA ILE A 849 -2.68 -8.08 19.00
C ILE A 849 -2.31 -6.60 18.87
N GLU A 850 -2.10 -6.14 17.64
CA GLU A 850 -1.92 -4.73 17.34
C GLU A 850 -3.27 -4.02 17.37
N ILE A 851 -3.54 -3.35 18.47
CA ILE A 851 -4.81 -2.69 18.73
C ILE A 851 -4.84 -1.30 18.10
N TYR A 852 -3.73 -0.57 18.18
CA TYR A 852 -3.61 0.78 17.62
C TYR A 852 -2.57 0.78 16.50
N ASN A 853 -3.03 0.81 15.25
CA ASN A 853 -2.17 0.87 14.07
C ASN A 853 -2.23 2.26 13.43
N GLY A 854 -1.07 2.89 13.27
CA GLY A 854 -0.89 4.20 12.64
C GLY A 854 -1.87 5.26 13.14
N LYS A 855 -2.63 5.85 12.22
CA LYS A 855 -3.64 6.89 12.53
C LYS A 855 -5.07 6.34 12.59
N ARG A 856 -5.26 5.02 12.51
CA ARG A 856 -6.57 4.35 12.36
C ARG A 856 -7.32 4.21 13.68
N VAL A 857 -7.59 5.33 14.36
CA VAL A 857 -8.29 5.33 15.66
C VAL A 857 -9.76 4.92 15.56
N HIS A 858 -10.34 4.91 14.36
CA HIS A 858 -11.69 4.43 14.08
C HIS A 858 -11.81 2.91 14.28
N LEU A 859 -10.73 2.14 14.04
CA LEU A 859 -10.69 0.69 14.27
C LEU A 859 -10.42 0.31 15.72
N LEU A 860 -10.32 1.27 16.65
CA LEU A 860 -10.08 0.95 18.05
C LEU A 860 -11.32 0.37 18.71
N ARG A 861 -12.48 1.00 18.56
CA ARG A 861 -13.70 0.66 19.31
C ARG A 861 -14.80 0.21 18.38
N HIS A 862 -15.69 -0.66 18.87
CA HIS A 862 -16.97 -0.87 18.22
C HIS A 862 -17.68 0.46 18.09
N TYR A 863 -18.24 0.71 16.92
CA TYR A 863 -18.97 1.95 16.72
C TYR A 863 -20.24 1.96 17.57
N ARG A 864 -20.45 3.07 18.26
CA ARG A 864 -21.56 3.27 19.21
C ARG A 864 -22.34 4.51 18.82
N MET A 865 -23.64 4.48 19.12
CA MET A 865 -24.55 5.59 18.94
C MET A 865 -23.96 6.85 19.60
N PRO A 866 -23.65 7.92 18.84
CA PRO A 866 -22.89 9.03 19.39
C PRO A 866 -23.73 9.88 20.34
N VAL A 867 -25.05 9.97 20.12
CA VAL A 867 -26.00 10.79 20.87
C VAL A 867 -27.35 10.12 20.94
N ASP A 868 -28.21 10.55 21.86
CA ASP A 868 -29.57 10.03 21.90
C ASP A 868 -30.26 10.32 20.56
N LYS A 869 -31.01 9.36 20.03
CA LYS A 869 -31.67 9.45 18.71
C LYS A 869 -32.60 10.67 18.59
N VAL A 870 -33.19 11.08 19.71
CA VAL A 870 -34.05 12.26 19.82
C VAL A 870 -33.29 13.58 19.70
N ASP A 871 -31.99 13.58 20.00
CA ASP A 871 -31.11 14.73 19.96
C ASP A 871 -30.37 14.85 18.62
N LEU A 872 -30.57 13.90 17.69
CA LEU A 872 -30.04 14.01 16.33
C LEU A 872 -30.53 15.28 15.65
N PRO A 873 -29.67 16.03 14.94
CA PRO A 873 -30.10 17.19 14.19
C PRO A 873 -31.03 16.80 13.09
N GLN A 874 -31.87 17.77 12.79
CA GLN A 874 -32.79 17.65 11.69
C GLN A 874 -32.08 17.43 10.35
N GLU A 875 -30.91 18.04 10.15
CA GLU A 875 -30.09 17.84 8.94
C GLU A 875 -29.70 16.38 8.71
N ILE A 876 -29.69 15.58 9.78
CA ILE A 876 -29.33 14.17 9.76
C ILE A 876 -30.55 13.35 9.48
N VAL A 877 -31.58 13.57 10.31
CA VAL A 877 -32.86 12.88 10.25
C VAL A 877 -33.45 12.98 8.84
N ASP A 878 -33.28 14.13 8.17
CA ASP A 878 -33.78 14.37 6.83
C ASP A 878 -33.08 13.54 5.72
N GLN A 879 -31.90 12.95 5.98
CA GLN A 879 -31.21 12.07 5.02
C GLN A 879 -31.44 10.58 5.32
N LEU A 880 -32.03 10.25 6.46
CA LEU A 880 -32.40 8.87 6.81
C LEU A 880 -33.71 8.48 6.12
N THR A 881 -33.76 7.28 5.54
CA THR A 881 -35.06 6.66 5.27
C THR A 881 -35.73 6.34 6.60
N GLU A 882 -37.07 6.23 6.58
CA GLU A 882 -37.84 5.84 7.78
C GLU A 882 -37.34 4.51 8.35
N GLU A 883 -37.01 3.54 7.49
CA GLU A 883 -36.50 2.23 7.91
C GLU A 883 -35.16 2.35 8.65
N GLN A 884 -34.23 3.10 8.08
CA GLN A 884 -32.93 3.25 8.71
C GLN A 884 -33.02 4.09 9.99
N TYR A 885 -33.83 5.15 10.03
CA TYR A 885 -34.06 5.90 11.27
C TYR A 885 -34.63 4.99 12.35
N GLU A 886 -35.64 4.18 12.05
CA GLU A 886 -36.23 3.24 13.01
C GLU A 886 -35.20 2.21 13.51
N ALA A 887 -34.27 1.76 12.66
CA ALA A 887 -33.22 0.81 13.05
C ALA A 887 -32.12 1.40 13.96
N LEU A 888 -32.02 2.72 14.10
CA LEU A 888 -31.06 3.33 15.02
C LEU A 888 -31.43 3.11 16.49
N PRO A 889 -30.47 2.80 17.38
CA PRO A 889 -30.71 2.76 18.82
C PRO A 889 -31.20 4.10 19.36
N ASP A 890 -32.07 4.06 20.38
CA ASP A 890 -32.63 5.27 20.98
C ASP A 890 -31.61 6.04 21.85
N GLU A 891 -30.69 5.32 22.50
CA GLU A 891 -29.78 5.84 23.53
C GLU A 891 -28.34 5.94 23.01
N ALA A 892 -27.62 7.01 23.40
CA ALA A 892 -26.20 7.14 23.15
C ALA A 892 -25.38 6.02 23.82
N GLY A 893 -24.26 5.63 23.22
CA GLY A 893 -23.34 4.61 23.73
C GLY A 893 -23.71 3.17 23.38
N VAL A 894 -24.89 2.92 22.81
CA VAL A 894 -25.33 1.60 22.33
C VAL A 894 -24.58 1.23 21.05
N ILE A 895 -24.05 0.00 20.98
CA ILE A 895 -23.33 -0.51 19.80
C ILE A 895 -24.28 -0.58 18.60
N LEU A 896 -23.80 -0.20 17.42
CA LEU A 896 -24.55 -0.36 16.18
C LEU A 896 -24.40 -1.77 15.61
N CYS A 897 -25.52 -2.35 15.16
CA CYS A 897 -25.60 -3.71 14.64
C CYS A 897 -26.09 -3.71 13.19
N ASP A 898 -25.42 -4.48 12.33
CA ASP A 898 -25.89 -4.85 11.00
C ASP A 898 -26.37 -6.31 11.06
N GLY A 899 -27.69 -6.51 10.95
CA GLY A 899 -28.30 -7.82 11.17
C GLY A 899 -27.91 -8.42 12.53
N ASP A 900 -27.26 -9.58 12.49
CA ASP A 900 -26.81 -10.31 13.67
C ASP A 900 -25.33 -10.03 14.05
N GLU A 901 -24.69 -9.06 13.40
CA GLU A 901 -23.29 -8.68 13.61
C GLU A 901 -23.13 -7.21 14.05
N VAL A 902 -21.95 -6.88 14.58
CA VAL A 902 -21.58 -5.49 14.88
C VAL A 902 -21.25 -4.80 13.57
N ALA A 903 -21.90 -3.67 13.27
CA ALA A 903 -21.76 -3.00 11.99
C ALA A 903 -20.32 -2.52 11.70
N TYR A 904 -19.64 -2.03 12.75
CA TYR A 904 -18.26 -1.53 12.66
C TYR A 904 -17.48 -2.01 13.89
N PRO A 905 -16.89 -3.21 13.85
CA PRO A 905 -16.13 -3.76 14.96
C PRO A 905 -14.76 -3.06 15.11
N GLY A 906 -14.15 -3.19 16.29
CA GLY A 906 -12.92 -2.49 16.64
C GLY A 906 -12.04 -3.33 17.55
N GLY A 907 -10.73 -3.27 17.33
CA GLY A 907 -9.74 -4.18 17.90
C GLY A 907 -9.61 -4.12 19.42
N LEU A 908 -9.77 -2.94 20.04
CA LEU A 908 -9.68 -2.79 21.50
C LEU A 908 -10.84 -3.52 22.20
N ASP A 909 -12.05 -3.42 21.64
CA ASP A 909 -13.22 -4.12 22.15
C ASP A 909 -13.14 -5.64 21.84
N ASP A 910 -12.62 -6.04 20.68
CA ASP A 910 -12.31 -7.46 20.41
C ASP A 910 -11.33 -8.03 21.43
N TRP A 911 -10.27 -7.28 21.77
CA TRP A 911 -9.30 -7.68 22.77
C TRP A 911 -9.95 -7.84 24.15
N TYR A 912 -10.87 -6.95 24.54
CA TYR A 912 -11.66 -7.10 25.76
C TYR A 912 -12.53 -8.36 25.74
N THR A 913 -13.14 -8.68 24.60
CA THR A 913 -13.86 -9.94 24.39
C THR A 913 -12.93 -11.15 24.60
N PHE A 914 -11.74 -11.16 23.99
CA PHE A 914 -10.76 -12.24 24.17
C PHE A 914 -10.23 -12.37 25.61
N LEU A 915 -10.09 -11.27 26.35
CA LEU A 915 -9.67 -11.31 27.75
C LEU A 915 -10.78 -11.82 28.69
N ASN A 916 -12.04 -11.76 28.26
CA ASN A 916 -13.21 -12.15 29.03
C ASN A 916 -13.65 -13.60 28.80
N THR A 917 -13.33 -14.20 27.66
CA THR A 917 -13.86 -15.51 27.26
C THR A 917 -12.80 -16.61 27.34
N ARG A 918 -13.26 -17.84 27.60
CA ARG A 918 -12.44 -19.04 27.38
C ARG A 918 -12.54 -19.43 25.92
N ARG A 919 -11.46 -20.04 25.43
CA ARG A 919 -11.41 -20.62 24.09
C ARG A 919 -12.39 -21.79 23.96
N PRO A 920 -12.80 -22.15 22.73
CA PRO A 920 -13.70 -23.29 22.51
C PRO A 920 -13.17 -24.62 23.09
N ASP A 921 -11.85 -24.77 23.21
CA ASP A 921 -11.20 -25.94 23.83
C ASP A 921 -11.15 -25.89 25.39
N GLY A 922 -11.64 -24.80 25.98
CA GLY A 922 -11.69 -24.55 27.43
C GLY A 922 -10.47 -23.83 28.01
N THR A 923 -9.44 -23.56 27.20
CA THR A 923 -8.23 -22.84 27.65
C THR A 923 -8.49 -21.34 27.82
N TYR A 924 -7.64 -20.67 28.60
CA TYR A 924 -7.63 -19.21 28.73
C TYR A 924 -6.25 -18.70 28.39
N ARG A 925 -6.17 -17.74 27.46
CA ARG A 925 -4.94 -17.11 27.00
C ARG A 925 -5.05 -15.62 27.25
N ARG A 926 -3.94 -15.01 27.68
CA ARG A 926 -3.81 -13.57 27.86
C ARG A 926 -3.04 -13.03 26.67
N TYR A 927 -3.57 -12.01 26.00
CA TYR A 927 -2.97 -11.40 24.83
C TYR A 927 -2.43 -10.03 25.19
N THR A 928 -1.23 -9.72 24.72
CA THR A 928 -0.66 -8.40 24.89
C THR A 928 -1.17 -7.46 23.81
N ALA A 929 -1.76 -6.34 24.22
CA ALA A 929 -2.06 -5.26 23.29
C ALA A 929 -0.78 -4.48 22.94
N THR A 930 -0.59 -4.23 21.66
CA THR A 930 0.46 -3.36 21.13
C THR A 930 -0.14 -2.26 20.26
N GLY A 931 0.64 -1.22 19.99
CA GLY A 931 0.31 -0.26 18.94
C GLY A 931 1.55 0.30 18.28
N ASN A 932 1.54 0.35 16.96
CA ASN A 932 2.71 0.61 16.13
C ASN A 932 2.35 1.53 14.96
N SER A 933 3.37 2.11 14.33
CA SER A 933 3.14 3.12 13.29
C SER A 933 2.67 2.54 11.97
N ASP A 934 3.20 1.38 11.57
CA ASP A 934 3.01 0.83 10.22
C ASP A 934 3.43 1.84 9.13
N SER A 935 4.53 2.54 9.43
CA SER A 935 5.03 3.62 8.58
C SER A 935 5.83 3.10 7.39
N HIS A 936 5.55 3.64 6.20
CA HIS A 936 6.19 3.25 4.93
C HIS A 936 7.18 4.28 4.39
N SER A 937 7.18 5.47 4.95
CA SER A 937 8.04 6.60 4.64
C SER A 937 8.63 7.21 5.92
N ALA A 938 9.58 8.13 5.77
CA ALA A 938 10.13 8.86 6.90
C ALA A 938 9.16 9.95 7.39
N ALA A 939 8.48 10.61 6.45
CA ALA A 939 7.40 11.58 6.68
C ALA A 939 6.76 11.94 5.32
N SER A 940 5.62 11.33 5.01
CA SER A 940 4.80 11.64 3.85
C SER A 940 3.36 11.88 4.28
N ALA A 941 2.65 12.75 3.56
CA ALA A 941 1.21 12.89 3.79
C ALA A 941 0.49 11.58 3.44
N GLY A 942 -0.52 11.21 4.24
CA GLY A 942 -1.27 9.95 4.12
C GLY A 942 -0.53 8.70 4.59
N ASP A 943 0.66 8.85 5.18
CA ASP A 943 1.43 7.77 5.79
C ASP A 943 1.72 8.11 7.27
N PRO A 944 1.57 7.17 8.20
CA PRO A 944 1.90 7.40 9.60
C PRO A 944 3.39 7.74 9.80
N GLU A 945 3.68 8.60 10.77
CA GLU A 945 5.05 8.85 11.21
C GLU A 945 5.59 7.69 12.06
N PRO A 946 6.89 7.37 11.95
CA PRO A 946 7.48 6.33 12.79
C PRO A 946 7.30 6.61 14.29
N GLY A 947 6.92 5.60 15.05
CA GLY A 947 6.65 5.71 16.50
C GLY A 947 5.34 6.40 16.85
N TYR A 948 4.38 6.51 15.94
CA TYR A 948 3.04 7.03 16.23
C TYR A 948 1.95 6.07 15.72
N PRO A 949 1.33 5.27 16.62
CA PRO A 949 1.66 5.07 18.05
C PRO A 949 2.95 4.27 18.28
N ARG A 950 3.31 4.15 19.57
CA ARG A 950 4.42 3.37 20.10
C ARG A 950 4.06 2.67 21.40
N ASN A 951 4.99 1.86 21.88
CA ASN A 951 4.87 0.99 23.04
C ASN A 951 5.91 1.36 24.10
N TYR A 952 5.51 1.52 25.37
CA TYR A 952 6.43 1.58 26.52
C TYR A 952 6.43 0.24 27.24
N PHE A 953 7.60 -0.39 27.30
CA PHE A 953 7.77 -1.70 27.91
C PHE A 953 8.89 -1.68 28.96
N TYR A 954 8.66 -2.37 30.08
CA TYR A 954 9.57 -2.32 31.22
C TYR A 954 10.76 -3.28 31.06
N VAL A 955 11.98 -2.76 31.21
CA VAL A 955 13.22 -3.55 31.18
C VAL A 955 14.14 -3.29 32.38
N GLY A 956 13.76 -2.38 33.27
CA GLY A 956 14.51 -2.02 34.48
C GLY A 956 15.66 -1.03 34.26
N HIS A 957 15.81 -0.47 33.06
CA HIS A 957 16.75 0.60 32.71
C HIS A 957 16.24 1.45 31.53
N ASN A 958 16.86 2.61 31.30
CA ASN A 958 16.56 3.51 30.16
C ASN A 958 17.69 3.56 29.11
N ASP A 959 18.59 2.56 29.09
CA ASP A 959 19.70 2.47 28.13
C ASP A 959 19.35 1.59 26.93
N ALA A 960 19.06 2.22 25.78
CA ALA A 960 18.80 1.51 24.52
C ALA A 960 19.99 0.63 24.07
N GLN A 961 21.25 1.00 24.38
CA GLN A 961 22.41 0.18 24.02
C GLN A 961 22.47 -1.15 24.77
N ALA A 962 21.94 -1.17 25.99
CA ALA A 962 21.91 -2.35 26.83
C ALA A 962 20.77 -3.31 26.46
N MET A 963 19.83 -2.88 25.60
CA MET A 963 18.66 -3.65 25.22
C MET A 963 19.01 -4.95 24.48
N THR A 964 18.36 -6.03 24.89
CA THR A 964 18.43 -7.35 24.24
C THR A 964 17.05 -7.80 23.76
N PRO A 965 16.97 -8.60 22.67
CA PRO A 965 15.66 -9.10 22.20
C PRO A 965 14.88 -9.89 23.26
N ASP A 966 15.60 -10.62 24.12
CA ASP A 966 15.02 -11.43 25.19
C ASP A 966 14.22 -10.59 26.21
N GLN A 967 14.66 -9.36 26.48
CA GLN A 967 13.94 -8.42 27.37
C GLN A 967 12.62 -7.92 26.77
N LEU A 968 12.56 -7.71 25.44
CA LEU A 968 11.29 -7.35 24.79
C LEU A 968 10.32 -8.52 24.84
N VAL A 969 10.81 -9.73 24.52
CA VAL A 969 10.02 -10.96 24.62
C VAL A 969 9.48 -11.13 26.03
N ASP A 970 10.30 -10.95 27.07
CA ASP A 970 9.84 -10.97 28.46
C ASP A 970 8.76 -9.94 28.75
N ALA A 971 8.92 -8.70 28.30
CA ALA A 971 7.94 -7.66 28.56
C ALA A 971 6.58 -7.98 27.91
N LEU A 972 6.59 -8.46 26.65
CA LEU A 972 5.37 -8.83 25.93
C LEU A 972 4.74 -10.10 26.47
N GLN A 973 5.49 -11.17 26.76
CA GLN A 973 4.94 -12.40 27.36
C GLN A 973 4.41 -12.19 28.77
N ASN A 974 4.91 -11.18 29.50
CA ASN A 974 4.39 -10.79 30.81
C ASN A 974 3.34 -9.67 30.75
N HIS A 975 2.86 -9.27 29.57
CA HIS A 975 1.85 -8.21 29.38
C HIS A 975 2.22 -6.87 30.04
N ASN A 976 3.51 -6.54 30.10
CA ASN A 976 4.02 -5.31 30.70
C ASN A 976 4.34 -4.29 29.59
N ASN A 977 3.27 -3.79 28.98
CA ASN A 977 3.32 -2.88 27.84
C ASN A 977 2.25 -1.78 27.95
N VAL A 978 2.58 -0.57 27.52
CA VAL A 978 1.65 0.58 27.44
C VAL A 978 1.66 1.11 26.02
N VAL A 979 0.50 1.24 25.40
CA VAL A 979 0.35 1.74 24.03
C VAL A 979 0.02 3.23 24.08
N THR A 980 0.67 4.05 23.26
CA THR A 980 0.45 5.50 23.24
C THR A 980 0.93 6.17 21.96
N ASN A 981 0.31 7.28 21.56
CA ASN A 981 0.85 8.20 20.55
C ASN A 981 1.39 9.52 21.15
N GLY A 982 1.45 9.62 22.48
CA GLY A 982 1.72 10.86 23.18
C GLY A 982 2.12 10.61 24.65
N PRO A 983 1.14 10.59 25.57
CA PRO A 983 1.39 10.55 27.01
C PRO A 983 1.81 9.15 27.47
N PHE A 984 2.63 9.07 28.52
CA PHE A 984 2.85 7.82 29.24
C PHE A 984 1.84 7.70 30.38
N ILE A 985 1.24 6.52 30.55
CA ILE A 985 0.40 6.21 31.70
C ILE A 985 0.83 4.91 32.36
N ALA A 986 0.60 4.79 33.67
CA ALA A 986 0.87 3.56 34.39
C ALA A 986 -0.17 3.32 35.47
N MET A 987 -0.40 2.04 35.76
CA MET A 987 -1.26 1.57 36.82
C MET A 987 -0.53 0.48 37.62
N SER A 988 -0.74 0.45 38.93
CA SER A 988 -0.20 -0.59 39.80
C SER A 988 -1.15 -0.94 40.95
N VAL A 989 -0.97 -2.12 41.53
CA VAL A 989 -1.78 -2.59 42.67
C VAL A 989 -0.86 -3.08 43.78
N GLY A 990 -0.83 -2.38 44.91
CA GLY A 990 0.08 -2.73 46.02
C GLY A 990 1.55 -2.76 45.60
N GLY A 991 1.94 -1.87 44.67
CA GLY A 991 3.27 -1.80 44.06
C GLY A 991 3.58 -2.92 43.05
N LYS A 992 2.60 -3.72 42.64
CA LYS A 992 2.75 -4.70 41.56
C LYS A 992 2.48 -4.04 40.20
N PRO A 993 3.38 -4.19 39.21
CA PRO A 993 3.25 -3.54 37.91
C PRO A 993 2.17 -4.19 37.03
N LEU A 994 1.93 -3.57 35.86
CA LEU A 994 1.21 -4.17 34.73
C LEU A 994 1.70 -5.60 34.45
N GLY A 995 0.80 -6.47 33.98
CA GLY A 995 1.12 -7.88 33.79
C GLY A 995 0.88 -8.76 35.02
N SER A 996 0.91 -8.17 36.22
CA SER A 996 0.86 -8.92 37.46
C SER A 996 -0.51 -9.53 37.71
N THR A 997 -0.51 -10.67 38.41
CA THR A 997 -1.71 -11.22 39.05
C THR A 997 -1.62 -10.98 40.56
N VAL A 998 -2.64 -10.33 41.12
CA VAL A 998 -2.77 -9.98 42.54
C VAL A 998 -3.97 -10.70 43.13
N THR A 999 -3.91 -11.09 44.40
CA THR A 999 -5.05 -11.71 45.09
C THR A 999 -5.62 -10.74 46.12
N SER A 1000 -6.93 -10.47 46.06
CA SER A 1000 -7.66 -9.72 47.08
C SER A 1000 -8.46 -10.65 47.96
N THR A 1001 -8.30 -10.54 49.28
CA THR A 1001 -9.09 -11.30 50.27
C THR A 1001 -10.22 -10.47 50.89
N THR A 1002 -10.31 -9.19 50.55
CA THR A 1002 -11.31 -8.26 51.08
C THR A 1002 -12.44 -8.01 50.09
N GLY A 1003 -12.21 -8.25 48.80
CA GLY A 1003 -13.11 -7.86 47.71
C GLY A 1003 -13.05 -6.37 47.39
N GLU A 1004 -12.00 -5.70 47.83
CA GLU A 1004 -11.68 -4.33 47.45
C GLU A 1004 -10.25 -4.31 46.89
N ILE A 1005 -9.98 -3.42 45.96
CA ILE A 1005 -8.64 -3.18 45.43
C ILE A 1005 -8.39 -1.67 45.28
N THR A 1006 -7.16 -1.24 45.57
CA THR A 1006 -6.72 0.13 45.30
C THR A 1006 -5.76 0.11 44.11
N LEU A 1007 -6.11 0.86 43.08
CA LEU A 1007 -5.30 1.13 41.90
C LEU A 1007 -4.52 2.43 42.13
N ASP A 1008 -3.20 2.37 42.04
CA ASP A 1008 -2.33 3.54 42.02
C ASP A 1008 -2.09 3.94 40.55
N LEU A 1009 -2.46 5.17 40.18
CA LEU A 1009 -2.49 5.68 38.81
C LEU A 1009 -1.42 6.76 38.61
N GLN A 1010 -0.83 6.80 37.41
CA GLN A 1010 0.18 7.79 37.03
C GLN A 1010 0.02 8.20 35.56
N ALA A 1011 0.33 9.45 35.26
CA ALA A 1011 0.42 9.96 33.89
C ALA A 1011 1.59 10.95 33.76
N HIS A 1012 2.26 10.94 32.62
CA HIS A 1012 3.34 11.86 32.28
C HIS A 1012 3.20 12.31 30.82
N ALA A 1013 3.53 13.56 30.53
CA ALA A 1013 3.58 14.08 29.16
C ALA A 1013 4.54 15.28 29.04
N ALA A 1014 5.05 15.53 27.85
CA ALA A 1014 5.73 16.79 27.51
C ALA A 1014 4.72 17.95 27.47
N ASP A 1015 5.22 19.19 27.59
CA ASP A 1015 4.39 20.40 27.70
C ASP A 1015 3.45 20.67 26.52
N TRP A 1016 3.77 20.14 25.34
CA TRP A 1016 2.99 20.26 24.12
C TRP A 1016 2.04 19.07 23.86
N VAL A 1017 2.09 18.03 24.70
CA VAL A 1017 1.22 16.85 24.61
C VAL A 1017 0.12 16.96 25.67
N GLY A 1018 -1.07 17.40 25.26
CA GLY A 1018 -2.21 17.57 26.17
C GLY A 1018 -2.88 16.24 26.53
N VAL A 1019 -2.87 15.88 27.82
CA VAL A 1019 -3.63 14.75 28.36
C VAL A 1019 -4.51 15.24 29.49
N GLU A 1020 -5.83 15.14 29.32
CA GLU A 1020 -6.79 15.79 30.22
C GLU A 1020 -7.73 14.81 30.92
N ARG A 1021 -7.84 13.56 30.45
CA ARG A 1021 -8.86 12.60 30.89
C ARG A 1021 -8.29 11.21 31.08
N PHE A 1022 -8.86 10.45 32.01
CA PHE A 1022 -8.62 9.02 32.11
C PHE A 1022 -9.88 8.22 32.48
N GLU A 1023 -9.87 6.96 32.09
CA GLU A 1023 -10.89 5.96 32.39
C GLU A 1023 -10.21 4.71 32.96
N ILE A 1024 -10.90 4.03 33.88
CA ILE A 1024 -10.55 2.69 34.34
C ILE A 1024 -11.60 1.73 33.80
N VAL A 1025 -11.14 0.77 33.02
CA VAL A 1025 -11.93 -0.33 32.50
C VAL A 1025 -11.73 -1.55 33.36
N ALA A 1026 -12.80 -2.21 33.75
CA ALA A 1026 -12.80 -3.50 34.43
C ALA A 1026 -13.63 -4.50 33.64
N ASN A 1027 -13.04 -5.62 33.22
CA ASN A 1027 -13.74 -6.68 32.50
C ASN A 1027 -14.48 -6.20 31.22
N GLY A 1028 -13.98 -5.15 30.56
CA GLY A 1028 -14.52 -4.60 29.31
C GLY A 1028 -15.41 -3.38 29.50
N GLU A 1029 -15.76 -3.02 30.75
CA GLU A 1029 -16.66 -1.91 31.05
C GLU A 1029 -15.95 -0.79 31.82
N VAL A 1030 -16.29 0.47 31.52
CA VAL A 1030 -15.76 1.63 32.26
C VAL A 1030 -16.38 1.66 33.67
N VAL A 1031 -15.54 1.59 34.69
CA VAL A 1031 -15.97 1.56 36.10
C VAL A 1031 -15.61 2.84 36.87
N TYR A 1032 -14.70 3.64 36.32
CA TYR A 1032 -14.30 4.93 36.88
C TYR A 1032 -13.80 5.85 35.79
N GLN A 1033 -14.02 7.15 35.94
CA GLN A 1033 -13.49 8.19 35.07
C GLN A 1033 -13.01 9.39 35.90
N GLY A 1034 -12.00 10.09 35.41
CA GLY A 1034 -11.46 11.27 36.07
C GLY A 1034 -10.70 12.18 35.10
N THR A 1035 -10.21 13.29 35.64
CA THR A 1035 -9.45 14.29 34.90
C THR A 1035 -7.98 14.26 35.29
N ILE A 1036 -7.10 14.53 34.33
CA ILE A 1036 -5.66 14.67 34.53
C ILE A 1036 -5.32 16.16 34.51
N GLU A 1037 -4.68 16.63 35.58
CA GLU A 1037 -4.04 17.94 35.64
C GLU A 1037 -2.55 17.74 35.91
N LEU A 1038 -1.72 17.91 34.88
CA LEU A 1038 -0.27 17.74 35.01
C LEU A 1038 0.33 18.83 35.91
N GLY A 1039 1.20 18.43 36.83
CA GLY A 1039 1.99 19.36 37.64
C GLY A 1039 3.10 20.06 36.84
N GLU A 1040 3.86 20.95 37.49
CA GLU A 1040 4.96 21.70 36.85
C GLU A 1040 6.05 20.82 36.21
N GLU A 1041 6.20 19.57 36.68
CA GLU A 1041 7.14 18.58 36.13
C GLU A 1041 6.52 17.70 35.03
N GLY A 1042 5.31 18.00 34.56
CA GLY A 1042 4.63 17.20 33.52
C GLY A 1042 4.13 15.84 34.00
N SER A 1043 3.88 15.69 35.32
CA SER A 1043 3.44 14.44 35.95
C SER A 1043 2.14 14.60 36.73
N TRP A 1044 1.34 13.54 36.78
CA TRP A 1044 0.13 13.41 37.57
C TRP A 1044 0.06 12.04 38.24
N SER A 1045 -0.56 11.97 39.42
CA SER A 1045 -0.79 10.71 40.13
C SER A 1045 -2.08 10.76 40.94
N ASP A 1046 -2.80 9.64 41.00
CA ASP A 1046 -4.02 9.49 41.81
C ASP A 1046 -4.16 8.05 42.32
N SER A 1047 -5.14 7.79 43.18
CA SER A 1047 -5.46 6.45 43.66
C SER A 1047 -6.96 6.23 43.71
N VAL A 1048 -7.43 5.13 43.12
CA VAL A 1048 -8.86 4.79 43.06
C VAL A 1048 -9.07 3.45 43.77
N THR A 1049 -10.05 3.39 44.68
CA THR A 1049 -10.43 2.12 45.34
C THR A 1049 -11.75 1.63 44.75
N LEU A 1050 -11.77 0.37 44.32
CA LEU A 1050 -12.88 -0.26 43.64
C LEU A 1050 -13.29 -1.54 44.38
N GLU A 1051 -14.59 -1.81 44.43
CA GLU A 1051 -15.13 -3.09 44.91
C GLU A 1051 -15.07 -4.13 43.79
N LEU A 1052 -14.82 -5.39 44.16
CA LEU A 1052 -14.77 -6.52 43.25
C LEU A 1052 -16.05 -7.35 43.34
N ASP A 1053 -16.61 -7.69 42.19
CA ASP A 1053 -17.73 -8.63 42.06
C ASP A 1053 -17.28 -10.06 41.68
N GLY A 1054 -15.97 -10.23 41.45
CA GLY A 1054 -15.32 -11.50 41.13
C GLY A 1054 -13.87 -11.26 40.70
N ASP A 1055 -13.31 -12.22 39.99
CA ASP A 1055 -12.01 -12.04 39.33
C ASP A 1055 -12.14 -10.94 38.26
N THR A 1056 -11.19 -10.00 38.28
CA THR A 1056 -11.24 -8.80 37.45
C THR A 1056 -9.89 -8.48 36.84
N TRP A 1057 -9.86 -8.16 35.56
CA TRP A 1057 -8.73 -7.47 34.95
C TRP A 1057 -9.05 -5.97 34.83
N PHE A 1058 -8.04 -5.13 35.06
CA PHE A 1058 -8.16 -3.67 34.96
C PHE A 1058 -7.25 -3.12 33.86
N VAL A 1059 -7.76 -2.16 33.08
CA VAL A 1059 -7.02 -1.35 32.11
C VAL A 1059 -7.25 0.13 32.42
N MET A 1060 -6.22 0.96 32.26
CA MET A 1060 -6.35 2.41 32.29
C MET A 1060 -6.23 2.96 30.88
N GLU A 1061 -7.12 3.87 30.50
CA GLU A 1061 -7.09 4.61 29.25
C GLU A 1061 -6.97 6.10 29.54
N ALA A 1062 -6.23 6.84 28.74
CA ALA A 1062 -6.09 8.28 28.85
C ALA A 1062 -6.14 8.95 27.48
N SER A 1063 -6.75 10.13 27.43
CA SER A 1063 -6.93 10.88 26.18
C SER A 1063 -6.79 12.38 26.40
N GLY A 1064 -6.58 13.09 25.30
CA GLY A 1064 -6.65 14.54 25.30
C GLY A 1064 -7.13 15.20 24.02
N ASP A 1065 -7.37 16.51 24.09
CA ASP A 1065 -7.96 17.32 23.02
C ASP A 1065 -6.95 18.15 22.22
N THR A 1066 -5.71 18.21 22.68
CA THR A 1066 -4.67 19.03 22.04
C THR A 1066 -4.15 18.35 20.78
N ASN A 1067 -4.27 19.02 19.63
CA ASN A 1067 -3.73 18.56 18.35
C ASN A 1067 -2.18 18.43 18.41
N LEU A 1068 -1.63 17.29 17.96
CA LEU A 1068 -0.19 17.01 17.93
C LEU A 1068 0.58 17.71 16.79
N PHE A 1069 -0.10 18.47 15.94
CA PHE A 1069 0.51 19.31 14.91
C PHE A 1069 1.43 20.38 15.52
N PRO A 1070 2.63 20.65 14.96
CA PRO A 1070 3.16 20.17 13.68
C PRO A 1070 4.11 18.98 13.81
N VAL A 1071 4.15 18.30 14.96
CA VAL A 1071 5.03 17.15 15.15
C VAL A 1071 4.45 15.93 14.45
N VAL A 1072 3.16 15.68 14.62
CA VAL A 1072 2.43 14.62 13.91
C VAL A 1072 1.49 15.28 12.91
N MET A 1073 1.57 14.87 11.64
CA MET A 1073 0.69 15.33 10.59
C MET A 1073 -0.74 14.81 10.83
N PRO A 1074 -1.76 15.67 10.72
CA PRO A 1074 -3.13 15.23 10.56
C PRO A 1074 -3.29 14.23 9.42
N GLU A 1075 -4.33 13.42 9.50
CA GLU A 1075 -4.78 12.57 8.40
C GLU A 1075 -5.58 13.43 7.42
N GLU A 1076 -4.96 13.89 6.33
CA GLU A 1076 -5.66 14.65 5.28
C GLU A 1076 -5.91 13.83 4.01
N ILE A 1077 -5.20 12.70 3.88
CA ILE A 1077 -5.20 11.83 2.71
C ILE A 1077 -5.30 10.39 3.23
N PRO A 1078 -6.50 9.93 3.62
CA PRO A 1078 -6.65 8.58 4.17
C PRO A 1078 -6.17 7.54 3.18
N GLN A 1079 -5.57 6.43 3.59
CA GLN A 1079 -5.03 5.46 2.63
C GLN A 1079 -6.10 4.95 1.65
N VAL A 1080 -5.72 4.75 0.37
CA VAL A 1080 -6.61 4.11 -0.62
C VAL A 1080 -6.64 2.64 -0.31
N ASP A 1081 -7.81 2.13 0.09
CA ASP A 1081 -7.99 0.71 0.37
C ASP A 1081 -7.97 -0.09 -0.95
N PHE A 1082 -7.30 -1.24 -0.98
CA PHE A 1082 -7.36 -2.14 -2.13
C PHE A 1082 -8.79 -2.69 -2.34
N GLU A 1083 -9.58 -2.84 -1.27
CA GLU A 1083 -11.00 -3.19 -1.37
C GLU A 1083 -11.80 -2.15 -2.09
N ALA A 1084 -11.48 -0.88 -1.95
CA ALA A 1084 -12.14 0.18 -2.68
C ALA A 1084 -12.08 -0.02 -4.19
N ALA A 1085 -10.88 -0.35 -4.65
CA ALA A 1085 -10.58 -0.51 -6.05
C ALA A 1085 -11.30 -1.76 -6.59
N LEU A 1086 -11.23 -2.88 -5.85
CA LEU A 1086 -11.95 -4.11 -6.19
C LEU A 1086 -13.48 -3.95 -6.09
N GLY A 1087 -13.95 -3.24 -5.08
CA GLY A 1087 -15.35 -2.88 -4.83
C GLY A 1087 -15.90 -2.03 -5.96
N SER A 1088 -15.17 -1.02 -6.45
CA SER A 1088 -15.60 -0.23 -7.61
C SER A 1088 -15.77 -1.07 -8.89
N LEU A 1089 -14.94 -2.12 -9.05
CA LEU A 1089 -15.06 -3.11 -10.12
C LEU A 1089 -16.27 -4.04 -9.87
N ALA A 1090 -16.47 -4.51 -8.64
CA ALA A 1090 -17.58 -5.39 -8.25
C ALA A 1090 -18.96 -4.69 -8.27
N GLY A 1091 -19.02 -3.40 -7.95
CA GLY A 1091 -20.21 -2.55 -8.02
C GLY A 1091 -20.76 -2.40 -9.42
N SER A 1092 -19.89 -2.38 -10.44
CA SER A 1092 -20.30 -2.45 -11.85
C SER A 1092 -21.06 -3.74 -12.17
N PHE A 1093 -20.94 -4.76 -11.33
CA PHE A 1093 -21.66 -6.04 -11.37
C PHE A 1093 -22.67 -6.19 -10.23
N GLY A 1094 -23.13 -5.11 -9.61
CA GLY A 1094 -24.22 -5.11 -8.62
C GLY A 1094 -23.98 -5.96 -7.36
N PHE A 1095 -22.72 -6.26 -7.01
CA PHE A 1095 -22.35 -7.03 -5.81
C PHE A 1095 -22.06 -6.17 -4.57
N GLY A 1096 -22.54 -4.93 -4.53
CA GLY A 1096 -22.09 -3.97 -3.53
C GLY A 1096 -20.63 -3.54 -3.76
N GLY A 1097 -20.24 -2.44 -3.12
CA GLY A 1097 -18.98 -1.74 -3.40
C GLY A 1097 -19.20 -0.61 -4.38
N ALA A 1098 -19.26 0.61 -3.88
CA ALA A 1098 -19.41 1.80 -4.70
C ALA A 1098 -18.01 2.37 -5.06
N VAL A 1099 -17.94 3.40 -5.92
CA VAL A 1099 -16.77 4.25 -6.16
C VAL A 1099 -16.18 4.86 -4.85
N GLU A 1100 -16.88 4.70 -3.73
CA GLU A 1100 -16.59 5.10 -2.34
C GLU A 1100 -15.15 5.02 -1.94
N GLY A 1101 -14.57 3.83 -2.00
CA GLY A 1101 -13.25 3.67 -1.41
C GLY A 1101 -12.11 4.30 -2.23
N LEU A 1102 -12.36 4.74 -3.47
CA LEU A 1102 -11.38 5.55 -4.20
C LEU A 1102 -11.32 6.97 -3.62
N SER A 1103 -12.35 7.39 -2.87
CA SER A 1103 -12.43 8.63 -2.10
C SER A 1103 -12.60 8.33 -0.60
N PRO A 1104 -11.62 7.71 0.09
CA PRO A 1104 -11.77 7.46 1.51
C PRO A 1104 -11.95 8.78 2.27
N THR A 1105 -12.80 8.77 3.29
CA THR A 1105 -13.33 10.00 3.94
C THR A 1105 -12.71 10.29 5.31
N GLU A 1106 -11.91 9.36 5.82
CA GLU A 1106 -11.36 9.46 7.16
C GLU A 1106 -10.24 10.49 7.23
N THR A 1107 -10.56 11.68 7.70
CA THR A 1107 -9.61 12.76 7.82
C THR A 1107 -9.72 13.40 9.18
N GLY A 1108 -8.61 13.85 9.75
CA GLY A 1108 -8.64 14.26 11.14
C GLY A 1108 -7.33 14.73 11.76
N GLU A 1109 -7.45 15.52 12.82
CA GLU A 1109 -6.34 15.85 13.73
C GLU A 1109 -5.87 14.62 14.51
N VAL A 1110 -4.56 14.47 14.71
CA VAL A 1110 -4.04 13.45 15.64
C VAL A 1110 -4.03 14.01 17.05
N ARG A 1111 -4.69 13.29 17.97
CA ARG A 1111 -4.80 13.66 19.38
C ARG A 1111 -4.19 12.62 20.31
N PRO A 1112 -3.68 13.05 21.48
CA PRO A 1112 -3.16 12.18 22.53
C PRO A 1112 -4.12 11.07 22.94
N LEU A 1113 -3.61 9.84 22.91
CA LEU A 1113 -4.28 8.63 23.37
C LEU A 1113 -3.23 7.68 23.96
N ALA A 1114 -3.56 7.07 25.10
CA ALA A 1114 -2.78 5.98 25.69
C ALA A 1114 -3.69 4.95 26.38
N PHE A 1115 -3.27 3.69 26.41
CA PHE A 1115 -3.92 2.65 27.21
C PHE A 1115 -2.90 1.61 27.71
N THR A 1116 -3.14 1.08 28.91
CA THR A 1116 -2.26 0.07 29.52
C THR A 1116 -2.66 -1.35 29.13
N ASN A 1117 -1.70 -2.29 29.17
CA ASN A 1117 -2.06 -3.71 29.33
C ASN A 1117 -2.64 -3.99 30.73
N PRO A 1118 -3.27 -5.16 30.97
CA PRO A 1118 -4.05 -5.36 32.18
C PRO A 1118 -3.21 -5.64 33.45
N ILE A 1119 -3.82 -5.36 34.61
CA ILE A 1119 -3.50 -6.03 35.88
C ILE A 1119 -4.64 -6.99 36.20
N TRP A 1120 -4.31 -8.23 36.55
CA TRP A 1120 -5.28 -9.25 36.94
C TRP A 1120 -5.43 -9.30 38.46
N VAL A 1121 -6.67 -9.37 38.92
CA VAL A 1121 -7.01 -9.47 40.34
C VAL A 1121 -7.90 -10.69 40.56
N ILE A 1122 -7.44 -11.62 41.41
CA ILE A 1122 -8.20 -12.78 41.87
C ILE A 1122 -8.98 -12.38 43.11
N ASP A 1123 -10.29 -12.57 43.09
CA ASP A 1123 -11.15 -12.42 44.26
C ASP A 1123 -11.19 -13.74 45.06
N ASP A 1124 -10.48 -13.75 46.19
CA ASP A 1124 -10.43 -14.86 47.14
C ASP A 1124 -11.11 -14.47 48.48
N ARG A 1125 -12.21 -13.71 48.43
CA ARG A 1125 -13.05 -13.43 49.60
C ARG A 1125 -13.55 -14.69 50.32
N SER A 1126 -13.69 -15.81 49.59
CA SER A 1126 -14.07 -17.10 50.16
C SER A 1126 -12.98 -17.70 51.06
N GLY A 1127 -11.72 -17.26 50.90
CA GLY A 1127 -10.56 -17.74 51.64
C GLY A 1127 -10.17 -19.18 51.27
N GLU A 1128 -10.41 -19.56 50.02
CA GLU A 1128 -10.12 -20.90 49.50
C GLU A 1128 -8.66 -21.05 49.03
N GLY A 1129 -7.90 -19.94 48.98
CA GLY A 1129 -6.52 -19.93 48.56
C GLY A 1129 -6.38 -20.02 47.05
N ARG A 1130 -7.30 -19.38 46.30
CA ARG A 1130 -7.29 -19.36 44.83
C ARG A 1130 -6.02 -18.66 44.32
N THR A 1131 -5.36 -19.28 43.34
CA THR A 1131 -4.13 -18.77 42.71
C THR A 1131 -4.23 -18.63 41.19
N GLU A 1132 -5.31 -19.12 40.60
CA GLU A 1132 -5.59 -19.02 39.17
C GLU A 1132 -6.69 -17.99 38.94
N PHE A 1133 -6.50 -17.15 37.93
CA PHE A 1133 -7.50 -16.19 37.48
C PHE A 1133 -8.55 -16.92 36.64
N GLU A 1134 -9.82 -16.76 36.98
CA GLU A 1134 -10.94 -17.23 36.19
C GLU A 1134 -11.51 -16.06 35.38
N PRO A 1135 -11.51 -16.14 34.03
CA PRO A 1135 -12.06 -15.07 33.21
C PRO A 1135 -13.56 -14.90 33.52
N PRO A 1136 -14.07 -13.65 33.52
CA PRO A 1136 -15.45 -13.36 33.93
C PRO A 1136 -16.51 -14.13 33.14
N ASN A 1137 -16.20 -14.47 31.88
CA ASN A 1137 -17.06 -15.21 30.95
C ASN A 1137 -18.52 -14.72 31.01
N PRO A 1138 -18.74 -13.42 30.74
CA PRO A 1138 -20.09 -12.86 30.80
C PRO A 1138 -20.99 -13.59 29.80
N ALA A 1139 -22.31 -13.56 30.04
CA ALA A 1139 -23.22 -13.94 28.97
C ALA A 1139 -22.89 -13.08 27.74
N PRO A 1140 -22.83 -13.64 26.52
CA PRO A 1140 -22.47 -12.85 25.36
C PRO A 1140 -23.58 -11.82 25.09
N SER A 1141 -23.18 -10.57 24.87
CA SER A 1141 -24.03 -9.60 24.18
C SER A 1141 -24.23 -10.08 22.74
N ARG A 1142 -25.31 -9.67 22.10
CA ARG A 1142 -25.62 -10.10 20.73
C ARG A 1142 -26.28 -9.00 19.93
N CYS A 1143 -25.98 -8.97 18.65
CA CYS A 1143 -26.82 -8.29 17.67
C CYS A 1143 -27.90 -9.28 17.21
N VAL A 1144 -29.14 -8.82 17.12
CA VAL A 1144 -30.27 -9.61 16.64
C VAL A 1144 -31.14 -8.70 15.79
N ASP A 1145 -31.31 -9.03 14.51
CA ASP A 1145 -32.14 -8.27 13.57
C ASP A 1145 -31.83 -6.74 13.61
N GLY A 1146 -30.55 -6.36 13.64
CA GLY A 1146 -30.07 -4.98 13.69
C GLY A 1146 -30.16 -4.30 15.07
N THR A 1147 -30.56 -5.03 16.11
CA THR A 1147 -30.68 -4.50 17.47
C THR A 1147 -29.61 -5.06 18.40
N PHE A 1148 -28.93 -4.19 19.15
CA PHE A 1148 -28.00 -4.61 20.19
C PHE A 1148 -28.72 -5.05 21.47
N GLU A 1149 -28.58 -6.32 21.84
CA GLU A 1149 -29.02 -6.84 23.12
C GLU A 1149 -27.82 -7.02 24.06
N ALA A 1150 -27.70 -6.11 25.02
CA ALA A 1150 -26.69 -6.21 26.07
C ALA A 1150 -26.92 -7.45 26.95
N ALA A 1151 -25.84 -8.13 27.30
CA ALA A 1151 -25.87 -9.20 28.28
C ALA A 1151 -26.41 -8.73 29.65
N GLN A 1152 -27.16 -9.59 30.35
CA GLN A 1152 -27.45 -9.36 31.76
C GLN A 1152 -26.16 -9.52 32.58
N MET A 1153 -25.49 -8.41 32.90
CA MET A 1153 -24.39 -8.43 33.85
C MET A 1153 -24.92 -8.75 35.25
N ALA A 1154 -24.26 -9.70 35.92
CA ALA A 1154 -24.45 -9.95 37.33
C ALA A 1154 -23.68 -8.87 38.11
N GLY A 1155 -24.39 -7.94 38.74
CA GLY A 1155 -23.76 -6.92 39.60
C GLY A 1155 -23.78 -5.53 38.99
N ALA A 1156 -23.81 -4.52 39.84
CA ALA A 1156 -24.31 -3.19 39.52
C ALA A 1156 -23.17 -2.21 39.18
N LEU A 1157 -23.06 -1.86 37.91
CA LEU A 1157 -22.52 -0.56 37.46
C LEU A 1157 -23.46 0.00 36.39
N ARG A 1158 -24.73 0.16 36.76
CA ARG A 1158 -25.80 0.67 35.89
C ARG A 1158 -25.90 2.19 35.82
N ASP A 1159 -25.02 2.91 36.51
CA ASP A 1159 -24.91 4.34 36.34
C ASP A 1159 -23.80 4.60 35.31
N TYR A 1160 -24.13 4.31 34.04
CA TYR A 1160 -23.41 4.86 32.90
C TYR A 1160 -23.44 6.38 33.10
N VAL A 1161 -22.34 6.96 33.55
CA VAL A 1161 -22.18 8.41 33.51
C VAL A 1161 -21.82 8.68 32.04
N PRO A 1162 -22.74 9.25 31.24
CA PRO A 1162 -22.39 9.61 29.87
C PRO A 1162 -21.16 10.50 29.95
N PHE A 1163 -20.19 10.28 29.06
CA PHE A 1163 -19.03 11.15 28.83
C PHE A 1163 -19.31 12.57 29.34
N GLY A 1164 -18.69 12.93 30.47
CA GLY A 1164 -19.00 14.16 31.19
C GLY A 1164 -18.89 15.38 30.28
N GLU A 1165 -19.86 16.28 30.40
CA GLU A 1165 -20.05 17.48 29.55
C GLU A 1165 -19.75 17.25 28.06
N ARG A 1166 -20.70 16.60 27.38
CA ARG A 1166 -21.04 16.78 25.96
C ARG A 1166 -19.96 17.53 25.16
N ARG A 1167 -19.01 16.81 24.57
CA ARG A 1167 -18.55 17.18 23.22
C ARG A 1167 -19.26 16.33 22.20
N LEU A 1168 -20.57 16.52 22.19
CA LEU A 1168 -21.48 15.90 21.26
C LEU A 1168 -22.53 16.97 20.95
N ASP A 1169 -22.14 17.92 20.10
CA ASP A 1169 -23.12 18.59 19.26
C ASP A 1169 -23.60 17.49 18.32
N ALA A 1170 -24.58 16.71 18.78
CA ALA A 1170 -25.25 15.65 18.05
C ALA A 1170 -25.40 16.14 16.61
N LYS A 1171 -24.70 15.55 15.62
CA LYS A 1171 -24.91 15.78 14.18
C LYS A 1171 -24.57 14.59 13.26
N SER A 1172 -24.83 13.33 13.69
CA SER A 1172 -25.41 12.25 12.85
C SER A 1172 -25.18 10.81 13.33
N VAL A 1173 -25.96 9.88 12.77
CA VAL A 1173 -25.84 8.42 12.95
C VAL A 1173 -25.56 7.78 11.59
N PRO A 1174 -24.70 6.76 11.52
CA PRO A 1174 -24.46 6.01 10.29
C PRO A 1174 -25.76 5.46 9.74
N LEU A 1175 -26.01 5.75 8.47
CA LEU A 1175 -27.03 5.10 7.69
C LEU A 1175 -26.38 4.04 6.84
N HIS A 1176 -27.08 2.92 6.71
CA HIS A 1176 -26.75 1.71 5.97
C HIS A 1176 -26.33 0.58 6.91
N LEU A 1177 -27.28 0.20 7.77
CA LEU A 1177 -27.30 -1.13 8.36
C LEU A 1177 -27.58 -2.19 7.29
N HIS A 1178 -28.03 -1.81 6.09
CA HIS A 1178 -28.03 -2.63 4.87
C HIS A 1178 -27.90 -1.69 3.65
N GLU A 1179 -26.97 -1.99 2.73
CA GLU A 1179 -26.69 -1.38 1.39
C GLU A 1179 -25.85 -0.08 1.30
N HIS A 1180 -24.71 -0.17 0.61
CA HIS A 1180 -23.59 0.78 0.48
C HIS A 1180 -23.72 1.81 -0.67
N HIS A 1181 -24.33 3.00 -0.53
CA HIS A 1181 -24.34 3.97 -1.66
C HIS A 1181 -24.56 5.45 -1.24
N THR A 1182 -23.55 6.35 -1.35
CA THR A 1182 -23.58 7.79 -1.80
C THR A 1182 -22.47 8.70 -1.12
N PRO A 1183 -21.72 9.58 -1.85
CA PRO A 1183 -20.60 10.40 -1.38
C PRO A 1183 -20.94 11.61 -0.56
N ILE A 1184 -19.93 11.99 0.24
CA ILE A 1184 -19.86 13.21 1.02
C ILE A 1184 -18.60 14.04 0.68
N ASP A 1185 -18.71 15.38 0.60
CA ASP A 1185 -17.59 16.30 0.34
C ASP A 1185 -16.77 16.59 1.60
N ARG A 1186 -15.53 17.01 1.37
CA ARG A 1186 -14.47 17.12 2.37
C ARG A 1186 -14.72 18.26 3.35
N THR A 1187 -14.67 17.96 4.63
CA THR A 1187 -14.61 18.95 5.71
C THR A 1187 -13.57 18.50 6.75
N GLN A 1188 -13.12 19.41 7.62
CA GLN A 1188 -11.85 19.33 8.37
C GLN A 1188 -12.12 19.23 9.90
N GLY A 1189 -11.41 18.39 10.70
CA GLY A 1189 -11.35 18.60 12.18
C GLY A 1189 -10.91 17.61 13.28
N ASP A 1190 -10.79 16.27 13.16
CA ASP A 1190 -10.39 15.36 14.29
C ASP A 1190 -10.23 13.89 13.80
N LEU A 1191 -9.25 13.10 14.26
CA LEU A 1191 -9.15 11.67 13.91
C LEU A 1191 -10.26 10.83 14.54
N ARG A 1192 -11.03 11.42 15.46
CA ARG A 1192 -12.35 10.92 15.87
C ARG A 1192 -13.50 11.85 15.43
N ASP A 1193 -13.33 12.62 14.35
CA ASP A 1193 -14.37 13.52 13.83
C ASP A 1193 -15.35 12.81 12.91
N VAL A 1194 -16.38 12.24 13.51
CA VAL A 1194 -17.59 11.84 12.79
C VAL A 1194 -18.59 13.01 12.68
N ARG A 1195 -18.17 14.27 12.89
CA ARG A 1195 -19.05 15.43 12.63
C ARG A 1195 -19.24 15.69 11.13
N LEU A 1196 -18.52 14.97 10.26
CA LEU A 1196 -18.42 15.26 8.82
C LEU A 1196 -18.80 14.09 7.91
N ILE A 1197 -19.61 13.17 8.42
CA ILE A 1197 -20.44 12.30 7.59
C ILE A 1197 -21.80 12.96 7.34
N PHE A 1198 -21.99 14.24 7.72
CA PHE A 1198 -23.20 14.99 7.41
C PHE A 1198 -23.00 16.50 7.20
N GLU A 1199 -21.79 16.92 6.84
CA GLU A 1199 -21.62 18.16 6.08
C GLU A 1199 -20.99 17.80 4.75
N HIS A 1200 -21.89 17.63 3.77
CA HIS A 1200 -21.77 17.75 2.32
C HIS A 1200 -22.11 16.46 1.56
N TRP A 1201 -23.12 16.50 0.68
CA TRP A 1201 -23.32 15.61 -0.50
C TRP A 1201 -23.97 14.25 -0.19
N GLY A 1202 -24.74 13.59 -1.07
CA GLY A 1202 -25.22 13.98 -2.39
C GLY A 1202 -24.24 13.71 -3.54
N HIS A 1203 -23.91 12.46 -3.85
CA HIS A 1203 -24.37 11.75 -5.07
C HIS A 1203 -23.58 10.49 -5.45
N GLY A 1204 -24.20 9.33 -5.21
CA GLY A 1204 -24.05 8.07 -5.92
C GLY A 1204 -22.65 7.74 -6.39
N HIS A 1205 -21.89 7.17 -5.47
CA HIS A 1205 -20.73 6.36 -5.75
C HIS A 1205 -21.13 5.08 -6.51
#